data_AF-W9RZA0-F1
#
_entry.id   AF-W9RZA0-F1
#
_cell.length_a   1.000
_cell.length_b   1.000
_cell.length_c   1.000
_cell.angle_alpha   90.00
_cell.angle_beta   90.00
_cell.angle_gamma   90.00
#
_symmetry.space_group_name_H-M   'P 1'
#
loop_
_entity.id
_entity.type
_entity.pdbx_description
1 polymer ?
#
loop_
_entity_poly.entity_id
_entity_poly.type
_entity_poly.pdbx_seq_one_letter_code
_entity_poly.pdbx_strand_id
1 'polypeptide(L)'
;MAIKSSLPLFLLLSSLFVASFALSYDEENDQHRISPRQEYQQCQSRCQDQQLHGQERQLCQHRCEQQLREREREREQSEHGGRGRGSRESKERELREEFEQCRQDCERREKGQQQQQQCQRRCQQEYEERRREEQQREERERRRRQEGGRSVYDEEENDYHRTSPRQEYQQCQSRCQDQQLHGQERQLCQHRCEQQLREREREREQSEHGGRGGGSRESKERELREEFEQCRQDCERREKGQQQQQQCQRRCQQEYEERQREEQQREERERRRRQEGGRSVYDEEENDYHRTSPRQEYQQCQSRCQDQQLHGQERQLCQHRCEQQLREREREREQSEHGGRGGGSRESKERELREEFEQCRQDCERREKGQQQQQQCQRRCQQEYEERQREEQQREERERRRRQEGGRSEYEEVETASRDPEEKFRRCQQRCQEQQHVQERRRECQQECERKYREEERRERRRRDDDDDEEMYNPEREREGEEREREISPRSEGENPYHFRSHRLQSRYRTEEGHLKVLEMLSRRSELLKGLKNYRIVVLEANPNTFVVPHHCDADSVLVVTRGKGTISIVRQNNKESYNIERADVITVLAGSTVYLVNDQNEPLQITKLVTPVNIPGQFEEYYPGGGENPQSYFKAFSTNILKSTLSATEEQIERLIGEQREGRRQLQRPGFIKRASQEQLQALTQHASSPRRKGGRQTTGPISLHSLSPTYSNNYGKFYEATPEDNKQLEEMDVLVAWTDLKQGSIFVPHFNSKTTVLVMVVEGEGRMEMACPHLARQKRQQWGGREEEEKERQTSTWQYQKVTSHLSAGDVFIIPAGHPISVVASSNQNLRMVGFGVNARNNERTFIAGKDNVIKQLEREAKELAFNMPGREVEQIFNKPKLSYFVPQESQEEESRQSHPLNSILNLAGFA
;
A
#
# COMPACT_ATOMS: atom_id res chain seq x y z
N MET A 1 15.45 91.81 -30.21
CA MET A 1 14.59 91.53 -31.37
C MET A 1 15.03 90.21 -31.96
N ALA A 2 14.06 89.30 -32.18
CA ALA A 2 14.05 88.19 -33.14
C ALA A 2 15.35 87.36 -33.28
N ILE A 3 15.38 86.08 -32.96
CA ILE A 3 14.76 84.97 -33.70
C ILE A 3 14.81 83.78 -32.74
N LYS A 4 13.66 83.19 -32.38
CA LYS A 4 13.57 82.15 -31.34
C LYS A 4 14.05 80.79 -31.85
N SER A 5 15.30 80.50 -31.50
CA SER A 5 15.83 79.25 -30.91
C SER A 5 15.66 77.95 -31.68
N SER A 6 16.72 77.63 -32.43
CA SER A 6 17.09 76.29 -32.89
C SER A 6 18.45 75.88 -32.29
N LEU A 7 18.54 74.64 -31.78
CA LEU A 7 19.73 73.90 -31.33
C LEU A 7 20.45 74.35 -30.03
N PRO A 8 21.19 73.44 -29.36
CA PRO A 8 20.84 72.05 -29.04
C PRO A 8 21.17 71.72 -27.57
N LEU A 9 20.20 71.22 -26.82
CA LEU A 9 20.36 70.74 -25.46
C LEU A 9 20.84 69.27 -25.41
N PHE A 10 21.77 68.90 -26.31
CA PHE A 10 22.25 67.52 -26.47
C PHE A 10 23.22 67.04 -25.37
N LEU A 11 23.46 67.85 -24.33
CA LEU A 11 24.39 67.50 -23.24
C LEU A 11 23.85 67.77 -21.82
N LEU A 12 22.57 68.14 -21.66
CA LEU A 12 21.95 68.39 -20.34
C LEU A 12 20.64 67.61 -20.08
N LEU A 13 20.28 66.66 -20.96
CA LEU A 13 19.21 65.68 -20.71
C LEU A 13 19.75 64.24 -20.52
N SER A 14 21.06 64.04 -20.49
CA SER A 14 21.69 62.73 -20.28
C SER A 14 21.61 62.22 -18.83
N SER A 15 21.10 63.01 -17.88
CA SER A 15 20.86 62.59 -16.50
C SER A 15 19.38 62.35 -16.13
N LEU A 16 18.44 62.51 -17.08
CA LEU A 16 17.00 62.26 -16.85
C LEU A 16 16.42 61.11 -17.68
N PHE A 17 17.22 60.41 -18.49
CA PHE A 17 16.76 59.29 -19.33
C PHE A 17 17.04 57.87 -18.78
N VAL A 18 17.51 57.74 -17.52
CA VAL A 18 17.72 56.41 -16.88
C VAL A 18 16.85 56.21 -15.63
N ALA A 19 16.04 57.19 -15.22
CA ALA A 19 15.22 57.12 -14.00
C ALA A 19 13.70 56.89 -14.24
N SER A 20 13.28 56.46 -15.43
CA SER A 20 11.89 56.02 -15.70
C SER A 20 11.79 54.64 -16.36
N PHE A 21 12.88 53.87 -16.41
CA PHE A 21 12.93 52.53 -16.98
C PHE A 21 12.72 51.40 -15.95
N ALA A 22 11.81 51.62 -14.98
CA ALA A 22 11.43 50.57 -14.02
C ALA A 22 9.93 50.56 -13.64
N LEU A 23 9.05 51.33 -14.31
CA LEU A 23 7.61 51.30 -14.08
C LEU A 23 6.83 51.49 -15.40
N SER A 24 7.02 50.56 -16.34
CA SER A 24 6.17 50.46 -17.53
C SER A 24 6.04 48.99 -17.94
N TYR A 25 5.32 48.23 -17.13
CA TYR A 25 4.66 46.98 -17.52
C TYR A 25 3.61 46.63 -16.44
N ASP A 26 2.73 47.57 -16.14
CA ASP A 26 1.47 47.34 -15.44
C ASP A 26 0.55 48.52 -15.71
N GLU A 27 -0.73 48.25 -15.92
CA GLU A 27 -1.82 49.17 -16.33
C GLU A 27 -2.05 49.35 -17.83
N GLU A 28 -2.48 48.28 -18.49
CA GLU A 28 -3.68 48.36 -19.34
C GLU A 28 -4.54 47.12 -19.09
N ASN A 29 -5.15 47.07 -17.91
CA ASN A 29 -6.18 46.12 -17.55
C ASN A 29 -7.23 46.85 -16.69
N ASP A 30 -8.21 47.49 -17.34
CA ASP A 30 -9.55 47.64 -16.75
C ASP A 30 -10.55 48.19 -17.79
N GLN A 31 -11.08 47.32 -18.66
CA GLN A 31 -12.28 47.64 -19.43
C GLN A 31 -13.33 46.52 -19.36
N HIS A 32 -14.27 46.73 -18.42
CA HIS A 32 -15.70 46.44 -18.50
C HIS A 32 -16.17 44.97 -18.39
N ARG A 33 -16.18 44.43 -17.16
CA ARG A 33 -17.19 43.44 -16.77
C ARG A 33 -18.53 44.13 -16.57
N ILE A 34 -19.38 44.14 -17.61
CA ILE A 34 -20.77 44.61 -17.52
C ILE A 34 -21.51 43.75 -16.48
N SER A 35 -22.25 44.38 -15.55
CA SER A 35 -23.00 43.62 -14.55
C SER A 35 -24.21 42.90 -15.19
N PRO A 36 -24.60 41.70 -14.72
CA PRO A 36 -25.76 40.97 -15.27
C PRO A 36 -27.04 41.83 -15.33
N ARG A 37 -27.24 42.71 -14.33
CA ARG A 37 -28.34 43.67 -14.31
C ARG A 37 -28.29 44.69 -15.45
N GLN A 38 -27.10 45.15 -15.85
CA GLN A 38 -26.94 46.05 -17.00
C GLN A 38 -27.19 45.31 -18.33
N GLU A 39 -26.77 44.05 -18.45
CA GLU A 39 -27.09 43.21 -19.62
C GLU A 39 -28.60 42.98 -19.75
N TYR A 40 -29.29 42.73 -18.64
CA TYR A 40 -30.75 42.60 -18.61
C TYR A 40 -31.46 43.88 -19.05
N GLN A 41 -31.03 45.05 -18.57
CA GLN A 41 -31.60 46.33 -18.97
C GLN A 41 -31.41 46.59 -20.47
N GLN A 42 -30.26 46.24 -21.03
CA GLN A 42 -30.02 46.33 -22.47
C GLN A 42 -30.88 45.34 -23.27
N CYS A 43 -31.09 44.13 -22.75
CA CYS A 43 -31.98 43.14 -23.36
C CYS A 43 -33.44 43.62 -23.36
N GLN A 44 -33.90 44.18 -22.24
CA GLN A 44 -35.24 44.77 -22.15
C GLN A 44 -35.42 45.94 -23.12
N SER A 45 -34.45 46.85 -23.23
CA SER A 45 -34.52 47.97 -24.18
C SER A 45 -34.68 47.47 -25.62
N ARG A 46 -33.92 46.44 -26.02
CA ARG A 46 -34.05 45.82 -27.36
C ARG A 46 -35.43 45.22 -27.59
N CYS A 47 -36.01 44.55 -26.59
CA CYS A 47 -37.37 44.02 -26.69
C CYS A 47 -38.44 45.13 -26.78
N GLN A 48 -38.15 46.36 -26.32
CA GLN A 48 -39.04 47.51 -26.45
C GLN A 48 -38.88 48.22 -27.80
N ASP A 49 -37.66 48.31 -28.32
CA ASP A 49 -37.35 49.02 -29.57
C ASP A 49 -37.76 48.23 -30.84
N GLN A 50 -37.90 46.91 -30.76
CA GLN A 50 -38.19 46.04 -31.91
C GLN A 50 -39.66 46.06 -32.41
N GLN A 51 -40.49 47.02 -32.00
CA GLN A 51 -41.94 47.09 -32.37
C GLN A 51 -42.69 45.76 -32.19
N LEU A 52 -42.30 44.94 -31.21
CA LEU A 52 -42.96 43.66 -30.91
C LEU A 52 -44.29 43.92 -30.16
N HIS A 53 -45.36 43.25 -30.57
CA HIS A 53 -46.70 43.44 -30.01
C HIS A 53 -47.25 42.17 -29.35
N GLY A 54 -48.01 42.34 -28.27
CA GLY A 54 -48.72 41.26 -27.59
C GLY A 54 -47.80 40.16 -27.02
N GLN A 55 -48.08 38.91 -27.39
CA GLN A 55 -47.39 37.73 -26.87
C GLN A 55 -45.89 37.69 -27.21
N GLU A 56 -45.48 38.23 -28.36
CA GLU A 56 -44.07 38.20 -28.78
C GLU A 56 -43.19 39.08 -27.90
N ARG A 57 -43.71 40.24 -27.47
CA ARG A 57 -43.00 41.11 -26.52
C ARG A 57 -42.89 40.47 -25.14
N GLN A 58 -43.94 39.77 -24.69
CA GLN A 58 -43.90 39.02 -23.43
C GLN A 58 -42.90 37.87 -23.48
N LEU A 59 -42.82 37.14 -24.60
CA LEU A 59 -41.83 36.08 -24.78
C LEU A 59 -40.39 36.62 -24.82
N CYS A 60 -40.19 37.79 -25.43
CA CYS A 60 -38.88 38.46 -25.48
C CYS A 60 -38.43 38.88 -24.07
N GLN A 61 -39.32 39.52 -23.31
CA GLN A 61 -39.04 39.94 -21.94
C GLN A 61 -38.79 38.73 -21.01
N HIS A 62 -39.57 37.67 -21.16
CA HIS A 62 -39.37 36.43 -20.40
C HIS A 62 -38.01 35.79 -20.69
N ARG A 63 -37.55 35.81 -21.96
CA ARG A 63 -36.20 35.33 -22.31
C ARG A 63 -35.09 36.16 -21.68
N CYS A 64 -35.24 37.49 -21.67
CA CYS A 64 -34.28 38.36 -20.98
C CYS A 64 -34.22 38.05 -19.47
N GLU A 65 -35.36 37.78 -18.85
CA GLU A 65 -35.42 37.42 -17.41
C GLU A 65 -34.78 36.06 -17.13
N GLN A 66 -34.98 35.07 -17.99
CA GLN A 66 -34.31 33.77 -17.84
C GLN A 66 -32.80 33.89 -17.96
N GLN A 67 -32.32 34.68 -18.93
CA GLN A 67 -30.87 34.92 -19.09
C GLN A 67 -30.25 35.64 -17.89
N LEU A 68 -30.96 36.61 -17.29
CA LEU A 68 -30.49 37.24 -16.06
C LEU A 68 -30.36 36.23 -14.92
N ARG A 69 -31.36 35.35 -14.74
CA ARG A 69 -31.35 34.33 -13.68
C ARG A 69 -30.23 33.31 -13.86
N GLU A 70 -29.96 32.89 -15.09
CA GLU A 70 -28.84 31.99 -15.40
C GLU A 70 -27.49 32.66 -15.09
N ARG A 71 -27.30 33.91 -15.53
CA ARG A 71 -26.08 34.68 -15.26
C ARG A 71 -25.85 34.97 -13.77
N GLU A 72 -26.92 35.23 -13.01
CA GLU A 72 -26.83 35.40 -11.55
C GLU A 72 -26.47 34.07 -10.86
N ARG A 73 -27.04 32.94 -11.30
CA ARG A 73 -26.67 31.59 -10.82
C ARG A 73 -25.22 31.22 -11.12
N GLU A 74 -24.73 31.52 -12.32
CA GLU A 74 -23.33 31.31 -12.70
C GLU A 74 -22.38 32.15 -11.82
N ARG A 75 -22.78 33.38 -11.48
CA ARG A 75 -22.01 34.23 -10.56
C ARG A 75 -21.99 33.68 -9.14
N GLU A 76 -23.13 33.28 -8.59
CA GLU A 76 -23.22 32.67 -7.25
C GLU A 76 -22.42 31.34 -7.16
N GLN A 77 -22.41 30.55 -8.24
CA GLN A 77 -21.58 29.35 -8.33
C GLN A 77 -20.08 29.67 -8.42
N SER A 78 -19.71 30.76 -9.11
CA SER A 78 -18.31 31.20 -9.23
C SER A 78 -17.75 31.80 -7.94
N GLU A 79 -18.56 32.45 -7.10
CA GLU A 79 -18.12 33.03 -5.82
C GLU A 79 -18.02 31.98 -4.68
N HIS A 80 -18.55 30.77 -4.87
CA HIS A 80 -18.47 29.66 -3.91
C HIS A 80 -17.62 28.46 -4.36
N GLY A 81 -16.94 28.57 -5.50
CA GLY A 81 -16.08 27.54 -6.08
C GLY A 81 -14.74 27.26 -5.38
N GLY A 82 -14.57 27.64 -4.11
CA GLY A 82 -13.35 27.39 -3.32
C GLY A 82 -13.50 26.42 -2.14
N ARG A 83 -14.73 26.10 -1.72
CA ARG A 83 -15.02 25.06 -0.71
C ARG A 83 -16.42 24.52 -0.99
N GLY A 84 -16.53 23.25 -1.38
CA GLY A 84 -17.81 22.60 -1.65
C GLY A 84 -18.78 22.69 -0.47
N ARG A 85 -19.71 23.66 -0.53
CA ARG A 85 -20.97 23.72 0.22
C ARG A 85 -21.94 24.61 -0.56
N GLY A 86 -22.88 24.01 -1.28
CA GLY A 86 -24.12 24.73 -1.59
C GLY A 86 -24.81 25.11 -0.27
N SER A 87 -25.19 26.37 -0.12
CA SER A 87 -25.94 26.83 1.07
C SER A 87 -27.26 26.07 1.19
N ARG A 88 -27.64 25.69 2.42
CA ARG A 88 -28.92 25.04 2.77
C ARG A 88 -30.14 25.75 2.16
N GLU A 89 -30.08 27.07 2.06
CA GLU A 89 -31.16 27.88 1.48
C GLU A 89 -31.25 27.77 -0.05
N SER A 90 -30.15 27.46 -0.74
CA SER A 90 -30.09 27.37 -2.21
C SER A 90 -30.80 26.10 -2.73
N LYS A 91 -30.56 24.95 -2.08
CA LYS A 91 -31.17 23.67 -2.49
C LYS A 91 -32.65 23.55 -2.13
N GLU A 92 -33.07 24.06 -0.97
CA GLU A 92 -34.50 24.06 -0.59
C GLU A 92 -35.31 24.99 -1.51
N ARG A 93 -34.68 26.04 -2.04
CA ARG A 93 -35.28 26.93 -3.05
C ARG A 93 -35.43 26.25 -4.41
N GLU A 94 -34.41 25.51 -4.87
CA GLU A 94 -34.44 24.77 -6.13
C GLU A 94 -35.52 23.67 -6.14
N LEU A 95 -35.62 22.87 -5.07
CA LEU A 95 -36.68 21.88 -4.89
C LEU A 95 -38.09 22.50 -4.93
N ARG A 96 -38.23 23.71 -4.38
CA ARG A 96 -39.52 24.42 -4.37
C ARG A 96 -39.88 24.95 -5.75
N GLU A 97 -38.90 25.42 -6.53
CA GLU A 97 -39.11 25.84 -7.91
C GLU A 97 -39.50 24.66 -8.81
N GLU A 98 -38.89 23.49 -8.64
CA GLU A 98 -39.26 22.26 -9.35
C GLU A 98 -40.68 21.80 -9.01
N PHE A 99 -41.08 21.87 -7.73
CA PHE A 99 -42.46 21.57 -7.32
C PHE A 99 -43.47 22.54 -7.96
N GLU A 100 -43.17 23.83 -8.00
CA GLU A 100 -44.03 24.84 -8.63
C GLU A 100 -44.13 24.62 -10.15
N GLN A 101 -43.05 24.22 -10.82
CA GLN A 101 -43.07 23.85 -12.24
C GLN A 101 -43.93 22.60 -12.49
N CYS A 102 -43.77 21.55 -11.68
CA CYS A 102 -44.60 20.34 -11.75
C CYS A 102 -46.09 20.67 -11.58
N ARG A 103 -46.42 21.56 -10.63
CA ARG A 103 -47.80 22.00 -10.41
C ARG A 103 -48.37 22.75 -11.62
N GLN A 104 -47.59 23.66 -12.20
CA GLN A 104 -48.00 24.40 -13.41
C GLN A 104 -48.15 23.48 -14.64
N ASP A 105 -47.33 22.44 -14.75
CA ASP A 105 -47.46 21.44 -15.82
C ASP A 105 -48.69 20.57 -15.67
N CYS A 106 -49.05 20.16 -14.45
CA CYS A 106 -50.32 19.51 -14.18
C CYS A 106 -51.51 20.40 -14.57
N GLU A 107 -51.43 21.71 -14.33
CA GLU A 107 -52.47 22.67 -14.72
C GLU A 107 -52.58 22.88 -16.24
N ARG A 108 -51.48 22.73 -16.98
CA ARG A 108 -51.44 22.90 -18.44
C ARG A 108 -51.85 21.65 -19.21
N ARG A 109 -51.51 20.46 -18.72
CA ARG A 109 -51.60 19.20 -19.48
C ARG A 109 -52.87 18.39 -19.19
N GLU A 110 -53.38 18.42 -17.95
CA GLU A 110 -54.54 17.62 -17.55
C GLU A 110 -55.85 18.38 -17.78
N LYS A 111 -56.79 17.77 -18.50
CA LYS A 111 -58.04 18.44 -18.92
C LYS A 111 -59.24 18.20 -17.99
N GLY A 112 -59.04 17.52 -16.85
CA GLY A 112 -60.10 17.22 -15.88
C GLY A 112 -59.69 17.49 -14.43
N GLN A 113 -60.58 18.09 -13.63
CA GLN A 113 -60.32 18.47 -12.23
C GLN A 113 -59.78 17.32 -11.37
N GLN A 114 -60.30 16.11 -11.57
CA GLN A 114 -59.90 14.93 -10.79
C GLN A 114 -58.48 14.45 -11.16
N GLN A 115 -58.12 14.51 -12.44
CA GLN A 115 -56.79 14.16 -12.96
C GLN A 115 -55.75 15.20 -12.56
N GLN A 116 -56.12 16.48 -12.63
CA GLN A 116 -55.29 17.59 -12.16
C GLN A 116 -55.00 17.48 -10.65
N GLN A 117 -56.01 17.16 -9.83
CA GLN A 117 -55.82 16.92 -8.40
C GLN A 117 -54.96 15.68 -8.10
N GLN A 118 -55.02 14.63 -8.92
CA GLN A 118 -54.15 13.47 -8.77
C GLN A 118 -52.70 13.80 -9.16
N CYS A 119 -52.51 14.55 -10.25
CA CYS A 119 -51.20 15.01 -10.70
C CYS A 119 -50.54 15.93 -9.67
N GLN A 120 -51.27 16.91 -9.13
CA GLN A 120 -50.78 17.80 -8.07
C GLN A 120 -50.44 17.04 -6.79
N ARG A 121 -51.23 16.02 -6.41
CA ARG A 121 -50.91 15.15 -5.27
C ARG A 121 -49.60 14.39 -5.47
N ARG A 122 -49.32 13.90 -6.69
CA ARG A 122 -48.05 13.25 -7.02
C ARG A 122 -46.87 14.21 -6.95
N CYS A 123 -46.97 15.40 -7.55
CA CYS A 123 -45.93 16.42 -7.43
C CYS A 123 -45.63 16.75 -5.97
N GLN A 124 -46.66 16.80 -5.11
CA GLN A 124 -46.49 17.14 -3.71
C GLN A 124 -45.84 16.00 -2.91
N GLN A 125 -46.21 14.75 -3.19
CA GLN A 125 -45.54 13.59 -2.59
C GLN A 125 -44.05 13.55 -2.96
N GLU A 126 -43.72 13.79 -4.23
CA GLU A 126 -42.35 13.79 -4.73
C GLU A 126 -41.51 14.93 -4.13
N TYR A 127 -42.10 16.13 -3.98
CA TYR A 127 -41.46 17.25 -3.29
C TYR A 127 -41.19 16.94 -1.80
N GLU A 128 -42.16 16.36 -1.09
CA GLU A 128 -42.00 16.02 0.33
C GLU A 128 -40.98 14.90 0.55
N GLU A 129 -40.92 13.92 -0.36
CA GLU A 129 -39.94 12.83 -0.33
C GLU A 129 -38.52 13.36 -0.53
N ARG A 130 -38.27 14.11 -1.61
CA ARG A 130 -36.95 14.68 -1.88
C ARG A 130 -36.50 15.69 -0.82
N ARG A 131 -37.42 16.43 -0.22
CA ARG A 131 -37.13 17.31 0.92
C ARG A 131 -36.70 16.50 2.16
N ARG A 132 -37.32 15.35 2.43
CA ARG A 132 -36.92 14.46 3.54
C ARG A 132 -35.55 13.82 3.28
N GLU A 133 -35.27 13.41 2.04
CA GLU A 133 -33.96 12.88 1.65
C GLU A 133 -32.85 13.91 1.86
N GLU A 134 -33.07 15.16 1.43
CA GLU A 134 -32.06 16.21 1.61
C GLU A 134 -31.87 16.57 3.10
N GLN A 135 -32.95 16.56 3.90
CA GLN A 135 -32.83 16.71 5.37
C GLN A 135 -32.03 15.57 6.02
N GLN A 136 -32.26 14.33 5.60
CA GLN A 136 -31.47 13.18 6.11
C GLN A 136 -30.01 13.26 5.66
N ARG A 137 -29.76 13.71 4.44
CA ARG A 137 -28.41 13.94 3.92
C ARG A 137 -27.68 15.03 4.71
N GLU A 138 -28.36 16.12 5.04
CA GLU A 138 -27.83 17.18 5.91
C GLU A 138 -27.53 16.67 7.32
N GLU A 139 -28.39 15.82 7.88
CA GLU A 139 -28.17 15.21 9.19
C GLU A 139 -26.94 14.28 9.18
N ARG A 140 -26.78 13.47 8.14
CA ARG A 140 -25.59 12.63 7.91
C ARG A 140 -24.32 13.48 7.75
N GLU A 141 -24.40 14.58 7.01
CA GLU A 141 -23.26 15.51 6.88
C GLU A 141 -22.94 16.23 8.19
N ARG A 142 -23.94 16.56 9.02
CA ARG A 142 -23.73 17.12 10.36
C ARG A 142 -23.04 16.12 11.29
N ARG A 143 -23.44 14.85 11.25
CA ARG A 143 -22.75 13.76 11.98
C ARG A 143 -21.30 13.60 11.51
N ARG A 144 -21.07 13.54 10.20
CA ARG A 144 -19.71 13.51 9.60
C ARG A 144 -18.83 14.71 9.99
N ARG A 145 -19.42 15.89 10.22
CA ARG A 145 -18.69 17.08 10.67
C ARG A 145 -18.39 17.08 12.17
N GLN A 146 -19.22 16.43 12.99
CA GLN A 146 -18.98 16.28 14.44
C GLN A 146 -17.94 15.19 14.74
N GLU A 147 -17.77 14.20 13.85
CA GLU A 147 -16.82 13.07 14.02
C GLU A 147 -15.39 13.33 13.52
N GLY A 148 -15.05 14.57 13.14
CA GLY A 148 -13.67 14.98 12.88
C GLY A 148 -13.06 14.37 11.62
N GLY A 149 -13.37 14.98 10.48
CA GLY A 149 -12.56 15.03 9.25
C GLY A 149 -11.60 13.86 9.00
N ARG A 150 -12.12 12.69 8.63
CA ARG A 150 -11.37 11.64 7.94
C ARG A 150 -11.79 11.60 6.47
N SER A 151 -10.77 11.50 5.63
CA SER A 151 -10.79 11.51 4.16
C SER A 151 -11.88 10.62 3.55
N VAL A 152 -12.64 11.19 2.62
CA VAL A 152 -13.61 10.52 1.76
C VAL A 152 -12.84 9.76 0.68
N TYR A 153 -12.89 8.42 0.70
CA TYR A 153 -13.03 7.50 -0.44
C TYR A 153 -13.01 6.07 0.15
N ASP A 154 -14.13 5.65 0.70
CA ASP A 154 -14.52 4.25 0.96
C ASP A 154 -15.94 4.29 1.54
N GLU A 155 -16.96 4.52 0.70
CA GLU A 155 -18.37 4.32 1.10
C GLU A 155 -19.32 4.31 -0.11
N GLU A 156 -18.99 3.55 -1.16
CA GLU A 156 -19.97 3.09 -2.14
C GLU A 156 -19.64 1.65 -2.55
N GLU A 157 -19.86 0.69 -1.64
CA GLU A 157 -20.32 -0.68 -1.93
C GLU A 157 -20.35 -1.50 -0.64
N ASN A 158 -21.43 -1.32 0.14
CA ASN A 158 -22.03 -2.34 1.02
C ASN A 158 -23.28 -1.76 1.70
N ASP A 159 -24.30 -1.37 0.93
CA ASP A 159 -25.63 -1.11 1.52
C ASP A 159 -26.78 -1.41 0.54
N TYR A 160 -26.77 -2.62 -0.03
CA TYR A 160 -28.00 -3.24 -0.51
C TYR A 160 -28.34 -4.38 0.45
N HIS A 161 -29.27 -4.08 1.37
CA HIS A 161 -29.89 -4.95 2.38
C HIS A 161 -29.32 -4.93 3.80
N ARG A 162 -29.35 -3.77 4.47
CA ARG A 162 -29.52 -3.73 5.93
C ARG A 162 -30.78 -2.93 6.31
N THR A 163 -31.88 -3.64 6.53
CA THR A 163 -33.11 -3.03 7.07
C THR A 163 -32.82 -2.40 8.44
N SER A 164 -33.27 -1.16 8.66
CA SER A 164 -33.14 -0.52 9.97
C SER A 164 -33.90 -1.34 11.03
N PRO A 165 -33.38 -1.54 12.25
CA PRO A 165 -34.10 -2.23 13.33
C PRO A 165 -35.53 -1.72 13.51
N ARG A 166 -35.73 -0.42 13.28
CA ARG A 166 -37.04 0.24 13.34
C ARG A 166 -37.99 -0.18 12.21
N GLN A 167 -37.48 -0.44 11.01
CA GLN A 167 -38.27 -1.00 9.90
C GLN A 167 -38.58 -2.48 10.13
N GLU A 168 -37.66 -3.26 10.69
CA GLU A 168 -37.89 -4.66 11.08
C GLU A 168 -38.99 -4.74 12.16
N TYR A 169 -38.97 -3.83 13.14
CA TYR A 169 -40.03 -3.72 14.13
C TYR A 169 -41.40 -3.40 13.53
N GLN A 170 -41.46 -2.46 12.56
CA GLN A 170 -42.70 -2.12 11.88
C GLN A 170 -43.27 -3.30 11.07
N GLN A 171 -42.40 -4.08 10.41
CA GLN A 171 -42.80 -5.30 9.71
C GLN A 171 -43.22 -6.42 10.68
N CYS A 172 -42.58 -6.52 11.84
CA CYS A 172 -42.98 -7.46 12.90
C CYS A 172 -44.35 -7.09 13.47
N GLN A 173 -44.59 -5.80 13.73
CA GLN A 173 -45.89 -5.30 14.17
C GLN A 173 -46.98 -5.56 13.14
N SER A 174 -46.74 -5.31 11.85
CA SER A 174 -47.76 -5.56 10.81
C SER A 174 -48.13 -7.04 10.73
N ARG A 175 -47.16 -7.96 10.87
CA ARG A 175 -47.43 -9.40 10.96
C ARG A 175 -48.26 -9.79 12.18
N CYS A 176 -47.99 -9.19 13.35
CA CYS A 176 -48.82 -9.39 14.55
C CYS A 176 -50.24 -8.82 14.39
N GLN A 177 -50.45 -7.88 13.47
CA GLN A 177 -51.77 -7.31 13.16
C GLN A 177 -52.54 -8.13 12.11
N ASP A 178 -51.84 -8.69 11.12
CA ASP A 178 -52.45 -9.43 10.01
C ASP A 178 -52.88 -10.87 10.38
N GLN A 179 -52.28 -11.48 11.41
CA GLN A 179 -52.47 -12.90 11.73
C GLN A 179 -53.80 -13.28 12.44
N GLN A 180 -54.84 -12.45 12.45
CA GLN A 180 -56.10 -12.71 13.21
C GLN A 180 -55.87 -13.12 14.69
N LEU A 181 -54.78 -12.67 15.31
CA LEU A 181 -54.48 -12.93 16.72
C LEU A 181 -55.36 -12.04 17.62
N HIS A 182 -55.99 -12.62 18.64
CA HIS A 182 -56.92 -11.92 19.53
C HIS A 182 -56.44 -11.89 20.99
N GLY A 183 -56.69 -10.78 21.67
CA GLY A 183 -56.44 -10.62 23.11
C GLY A 183 -54.97 -10.78 23.52
N GLN A 184 -54.69 -11.69 24.45
CA GLN A 184 -53.38 -11.90 25.07
C GLN A 184 -52.31 -12.34 24.07
N GLU A 185 -52.66 -13.09 23.02
CA GLU A 185 -51.70 -13.58 22.03
C GLU A 185 -51.12 -12.45 21.18
N ARG A 186 -51.95 -11.45 20.85
CA ARG A 186 -51.51 -10.25 20.13
C ARG A 186 -50.58 -9.39 20.98
N GLN A 187 -50.87 -9.27 22.28
CA GLN A 187 -50.00 -8.54 23.22
C GLN A 187 -48.66 -9.24 23.38
N LEU A 188 -48.65 -10.58 23.47
CA LEU A 188 -47.41 -11.36 23.56
C LEU A 188 -46.58 -11.30 22.27
N CYS A 189 -47.22 -11.22 21.10
CA CYS A 189 -46.58 -11.02 19.81
C CYS A 189 -45.92 -9.63 19.73
N GLN A 190 -46.65 -8.58 20.11
CA GLN A 190 -46.14 -7.21 20.14
C GLN A 190 -44.97 -7.06 21.12
N HIS A 191 -45.07 -7.65 22.31
CA HIS A 191 -44.00 -7.63 23.29
C HIS A 191 -42.73 -8.33 22.78
N ARG A 192 -42.86 -9.42 22.01
CA ARG A 192 -41.71 -10.08 21.37
C ARG A 192 -41.05 -9.22 20.31
N CYS A 193 -41.83 -8.53 19.48
CA CYS A 193 -41.28 -7.56 18.51
C CYS A 193 -40.52 -6.44 19.23
N GLU A 194 -41.03 -5.94 20.36
CA GLU A 194 -40.35 -4.90 21.15
C GLU A 194 -39.05 -5.39 21.77
N GLN A 195 -39.00 -6.64 22.24
CA GLN A 195 -37.76 -7.23 22.76
C GLN A 195 -36.71 -7.39 21.67
N GLN A 196 -37.08 -7.86 20.48
CA GLN A 196 -36.16 -7.97 19.35
C GLN A 196 -35.62 -6.62 18.89
N LEU A 197 -36.45 -5.57 18.89
CA LEU A 197 -35.98 -4.22 18.58
C LEU A 197 -34.93 -3.75 19.60
N ARG A 198 -35.19 -3.93 20.90
CA ARG A 198 -34.25 -3.53 21.96
C ARG A 198 -32.92 -4.28 21.89
N GLU A 199 -32.95 -5.56 21.54
CA GLU A 199 -31.75 -6.39 21.40
C GLU A 199 -30.92 -5.95 20.19
N ARG A 200 -31.57 -5.72 19.04
CA ARG A 200 -30.93 -5.18 17.83
C ARG A 200 -30.36 -3.78 18.01
N GLU A 201 -31.05 -2.91 18.77
CA GLU A 201 -30.56 -1.57 19.09
C GLU A 201 -29.32 -1.63 19.99
N ARG A 202 -29.28 -2.55 20.96
CA ARG A 202 -28.09 -2.81 21.81
C ARG A 202 -26.91 -3.37 21.03
N GLU A 203 -27.14 -4.34 20.13
CA GLU A 203 -26.10 -4.86 19.22
C GLU A 203 -25.54 -3.74 18.34
N ARG A 204 -26.39 -2.82 17.89
CA ARG A 204 -25.98 -1.68 17.06
C ARG A 204 -25.17 -0.67 17.87
N GLU A 205 -25.60 -0.31 19.07
CA GLU A 205 -24.85 0.57 19.98
C GLU A 205 -23.47 -0.01 20.35
N GLN A 206 -23.39 -1.34 20.55
CA GLN A 206 -22.11 -2.03 20.75
C GLN A 206 -21.23 -2.03 19.50
N SER A 207 -21.81 -2.16 18.31
CA SER A 207 -21.07 -2.14 17.03
C SER A 207 -20.60 -0.73 16.64
N GLU A 208 -21.32 0.33 17.01
CA GLU A 208 -20.96 1.73 16.73
C GLU A 208 -19.89 2.28 17.71
N HIS A 209 -19.60 1.57 18.80
CA HIS A 209 -18.54 1.93 19.77
C HIS A 209 -17.34 0.96 19.79
N GLY A 210 -17.30 -0.05 18.92
CA GLY A 210 -16.17 -0.96 18.76
C GLY A 210 -14.96 -0.38 18.01
N GLY A 211 -14.97 0.90 17.64
CA GLY A 211 -14.00 1.52 16.74
C GLY A 211 -13.32 2.79 17.27
N ARG A 212 -13.18 2.97 18.59
CA ARG A 212 -12.22 3.86 19.27
C ARG A 212 -12.48 3.79 20.77
N GLY A 213 -11.45 3.49 21.57
CA GLY A 213 -11.57 3.46 23.02
C GLY A 213 -12.13 4.76 23.60
N GLY A 214 -13.21 4.64 24.38
CA GLY A 214 -13.78 5.71 25.21
C GLY A 214 -15.24 6.03 24.89
N GLY A 215 -16.19 5.27 25.46
CA GLY A 215 -17.60 5.68 25.52
C GLY A 215 -17.74 7.06 26.19
N SER A 216 -18.73 7.86 25.75
CA SER A 216 -18.95 9.19 26.33
C SER A 216 -19.25 9.08 27.84
N ARG A 217 -18.86 10.09 28.61
CA ARG A 217 -19.10 10.18 30.06
C ARG A 217 -20.57 9.91 30.41
N GLU A 218 -21.49 10.45 29.62
CA GLU A 218 -22.93 10.25 29.81
C GLU A 218 -23.38 8.81 29.51
N SER A 219 -22.73 8.12 28.56
CA SER A 219 -23.04 6.73 28.22
C SER A 219 -22.65 5.76 29.33
N LYS A 220 -21.45 5.91 29.90
CA LYS A 220 -20.96 5.02 30.96
C LYS A 220 -21.65 5.26 32.30
N GLU A 221 -21.97 6.52 32.62
CA GLU A 221 -22.74 6.85 33.82
C GLU A 221 -24.16 6.26 33.76
N ARG A 222 -24.75 6.23 32.56
CA ARG A 222 -26.04 5.57 32.31
C ARG A 222 -25.95 4.05 32.45
N GLU A 223 -24.93 3.42 31.88
CA GLU A 223 -24.71 1.97 31.95
C GLU A 223 -24.51 1.49 33.40
N LEU A 224 -23.67 2.17 34.18
CA LEU A 224 -23.48 1.86 35.61
C LEU A 224 -24.79 1.99 36.40
N ARG A 225 -25.63 2.97 36.05
CA ARG A 225 -26.91 3.19 36.71
C ARG A 225 -27.92 2.10 36.37
N GLU A 226 -27.92 1.63 35.12
CA GLU A 226 -28.76 0.52 34.68
C GLU A 226 -28.32 -0.81 35.32
N GLU A 227 -27.01 -1.06 35.47
CA GLU A 227 -26.48 -2.22 36.20
C GLU A 227 -26.91 -2.20 37.67
N PHE A 228 -26.82 -1.03 38.32
CA PHE A 228 -27.27 -0.89 39.71
C PHE A 228 -28.78 -1.13 39.87
N GLU A 229 -29.59 -0.60 38.96
CA GLU A 229 -31.05 -0.83 38.97
C GLU A 229 -31.40 -2.31 38.72
N GLN A 230 -30.67 -3.01 37.85
CA GLN A 230 -30.82 -4.44 37.65
C GLN A 230 -30.43 -5.25 38.89
N CYS A 231 -29.31 -4.92 39.54
CA CYS A 231 -28.88 -5.55 40.80
C CYS A 231 -29.95 -5.38 41.88
N ARG A 232 -30.53 -4.17 42.00
CA ARG A 232 -31.60 -3.88 42.96
C ARG A 232 -32.85 -4.72 42.69
N GLN A 233 -33.28 -4.81 41.43
CA GLN A 233 -34.43 -5.63 41.03
C GLN A 233 -34.18 -7.13 41.26
N ASP A 234 -32.95 -7.61 41.06
CA ASP A 234 -32.59 -9.00 41.33
C ASP A 234 -32.60 -9.33 42.83
N CYS A 235 -32.13 -8.42 43.68
CA CYS A 235 -32.28 -8.55 45.13
C CYS A 235 -33.76 -8.65 45.53
N GLU A 236 -34.64 -7.89 44.88
CA GLU A 236 -36.08 -7.92 45.15
C GLU A 236 -36.76 -9.21 44.67
N ARG A 237 -36.25 -9.84 43.61
CA ARG A 237 -36.80 -11.09 43.07
C ARG A 237 -36.30 -12.34 43.77
N ARG A 238 -35.03 -12.37 44.18
CA ARG A 238 -34.36 -13.59 44.65
C ARG A 238 -34.41 -13.77 46.17
N GLU A 239 -34.34 -12.68 46.93
CA GLU A 239 -34.31 -12.74 48.39
C GLU A 239 -35.72 -12.70 48.98
N LYS A 240 -36.06 -13.72 49.79
CA LYS A 240 -37.43 -13.89 50.32
C LYS A 240 -37.68 -13.20 51.67
N GLY A 241 -36.66 -12.57 52.26
CA GLY A 241 -36.74 -11.90 53.57
C GLY A 241 -36.25 -10.45 53.55
N GLN A 242 -36.97 -9.55 54.23
CA GLN A 242 -36.68 -8.09 54.22
C GLN A 242 -35.24 -7.74 54.65
N GLN A 243 -34.68 -8.44 55.63
CA GLN A 243 -33.29 -8.19 56.06
C GLN A 243 -32.25 -8.62 55.02
N GLN A 244 -32.49 -9.74 54.33
CA GLN A 244 -31.59 -10.27 53.28
C GLN A 244 -31.66 -9.37 52.04
N GLN A 245 -32.86 -8.92 51.69
CA GLN A 245 -33.09 -7.96 50.62
C GLN A 245 -32.38 -6.62 50.91
N GLN A 246 -32.47 -6.09 52.13
CA GLN A 246 -31.75 -4.88 52.51
C GLN A 246 -30.22 -5.05 52.53
N GLN A 247 -29.70 -6.23 52.91
CA GLN A 247 -28.25 -6.51 52.83
C GLN A 247 -27.78 -6.61 51.37
N CYS A 248 -28.55 -7.28 50.51
CA CYS A 248 -28.27 -7.40 49.09
C CYS A 248 -28.27 -6.02 48.41
N GLN A 249 -29.28 -5.19 48.68
CA GLN A 249 -29.36 -3.83 48.13
C GLN A 249 -28.22 -2.94 48.62
N ARG A 250 -27.78 -3.07 49.89
CA ARG A 250 -26.60 -2.36 50.41
C ARG A 250 -25.32 -2.76 49.68
N ARG A 251 -25.16 -4.04 49.33
CA ARG A 251 -24.00 -4.50 48.55
C ARG A 251 -24.02 -3.95 47.12
N CYS A 252 -25.18 -3.99 46.44
CA CYS A 252 -25.33 -3.38 45.12
C CYS A 252 -24.98 -1.87 45.15
N GLN A 253 -25.38 -1.16 46.22
CA GLN A 253 -25.11 0.27 46.39
C GLN A 253 -23.61 0.54 46.57
N GLN A 254 -22.93 -0.28 47.38
CA GLN A 254 -21.48 -0.17 47.59
C GLN A 254 -20.71 -0.43 46.29
N GLU A 255 -21.06 -1.45 45.53
CA GLU A 255 -20.43 -1.76 44.24
C GLU A 255 -20.66 -0.64 43.21
N TYR A 256 -21.86 -0.04 43.17
CA TYR A 256 -22.14 1.11 42.31
C TYR A 256 -21.29 2.34 42.67
N GLU A 257 -21.18 2.66 43.97
CA GLU A 257 -20.38 3.78 44.45
C GLU A 257 -18.87 3.59 44.21
N GLU A 258 -18.37 2.36 44.32
CA GLU A 258 -16.97 2.03 44.05
C GLU A 258 -16.65 2.22 42.56
N ARG A 259 -17.46 1.67 41.66
CA ARG A 259 -17.27 1.82 40.21
C ARG A 259 -17.38 3.27 39.74
N GLN A 260 -18.25 4.07 40.35
CA GLN A 260 -18.34 5.51 40.09
C GLN A 260 -17.04 6.24 40.46
N ARG A 261 -16.40 5.86 41.58
CA ARG A 261 -15.10 6.45 41.98
C ARG A 261 -13.97 6.03 41.04
N GLU A 262 -13.95 4.78 40.59
CA GLU A 262 -12.96 4.29 39.64
C GLU A 262 -13.03 5.02 38.30
N GLU A 263 -14.25 5.23 37.77
CA GLU A 263 -14.43 5.93 36.50
C GLU A 263 -14.08 7.43 36.63
N GLN A 264 -14.38 8.06 37.78
CA GLN A 264 -13.92 9.44 38.06
C GLN A 264 -12.39 9.56 38.11
N GLN A 265 -11.70 8.59 38.74
CA GLN A 265 -10.23 8.57 38.76
C GLN A 265 -9.64 8.34 37.37
N ARG A 266 -10.29 7.52 36.55
CA ARG A 266 -9.91 7.31 35.15
C ARG A 266 -10.05 8.58 34.32
N GLU A 267 -11.15 9.31 34.47
CA GLU A 267 -11.35 10.60 33.80
C GLU A 267 -10.29 11.64 34.20
N GLU A 268 -9.89 11.65 35.47
CA GLU A 268 -8.85 12.56 35.96
C GLU A 268 -7.48 12.21 35.34
N ARG A 269 -7.16 10.92 35.19
CA ARG A 269 -5.95 10.44 34.49
C ARG A 269 -5.97 10.82 33.01
N GLU A 270 -7.11 10.65 32.33
CA GLU A 270 -7.26 11.05 30.92
C GLU A 270 -7.16 12.56 30.73
N ARG A 271 -7.68 13.37 31.67
CA ARG A 271 -7.50 14.83 31.65
C ARG A 271 -6.05 15.24 31.81
N ARG A 272 -5.29 14.57 32.69
CA ARG A 272 -3.83 14.80 32.83
C ARG A 272 -3.08 14.43 31.55
N ARG A 273 -3.39 13.28 30.94
CA ARG A 273 -2.84 12.86 29.64
C ARG A 273 -3.10 13.86 28.51
N ARG A 274 -4.26 14.54 28.51
CA ARG A 274 -4.59 15.57 27.51
C ARG A 274 -3.85 16.89 27.73
N GLN A 275 -3.41 17.19 28.95
CA GLN A 275 -2.63 18.40 29.26
C GLN A 275 -1.15 18.26 28.90
N GLU A 276 -0.62 17.04 28.76
CA GLU A 276 0.82 16.77 28.53
C GLU A 276 1.25 16.66 27.06
N GLY A 277 0.38 16.96 26.09
CA GLY A 277 0.77 17.12 24.67
C GLY A 277 1.12 15.81 23.95
N GLY A 278 0.20 15.35 23.09
CA GLY A 278 0.25 14.06 22.42
C GLY A 278 1.57 13.74 21.69
N ARG A 279 2.26 12.71 22.20
CA ARG A 279 3.18 11.87 21.45
C ARG A 279 2.54 10.50 21.27
N SER A 280 2.64 9.99 20.05
CA SER A 280 2.05 8.76 19.52
C SER A 280 2.08 7.57 20.48
N VAL A 281 0.92 6.94 20.68
CA VAL A 281 0.75 5.67 21.39
C VAL A 281 0.74 4.54 20.36
N TYR A 282 1.81 3.76 20.30
CA TYR A 282 1.80 2.30 20.12
C TYR A 282 3.14 1.77 20.61
N ASP A 283 3.29 1.78 21.93
CA ASP A 283 4.10 0.86 22.73
C ASP A 283 3.67 1.16 24.17
N GLU A 284 2.74 0.35 24.70
CA GLU A 284 2.44 0.18 26.13
C GLU A 284 1.01 -0.41 26.30
N GLU A 285 0.78 -1.60 25.77
CA GLU A 285 -0.21 -2.52 26.37
C GLU A 285 0.41 -3.92 26.44
N GLU A 286 1.45 -4.06 27.27
CA GLU A 286 1.72 -5.28 28.05
C GLU A 286 2.89 -5.01 29.02
N ASN A 287 2.58 -4.38 30.16
CA ASN A 287 3.22 -4.54 31.49
C ASN A 287 2.92 -3.35 32.42
N ASP A 288 1.65 -3.10 32.77
CA ASP A 288 1.35 -2.20 33.91
C ASP A 288 0.21 -2.72 34.79
N TYR A 289 0.30 -4.00 35.18
CA TYR A 289 -0.29 -4.44 36.43
C TYR A 289 0.81 -4.39 37.49
N HIS A 290 0.85 -3.26 38.20
CA HIS A 290 1.66 -2.95 39.40
C HIS A 290 3.00 -2.21 39.19
N ARG A 291 2.95 -0.91 38.88
CA ARG A 291 4.00 0.02 39.28
C ARG A 291 3.50 1.03 40.31
N THR A 292 3.75 0.75 41.59
CA THR A 292 3.52 1.70 42.69
C THR A 292 4.39 2.94 42.51
N SER A 293 3.83 4.13 42.72
CA SER A 293 4.62 5.38 42.69
C SER A 293 5.71 5.31 43.78
N PRO A 294 6.96 5.77 43.55
CA PRO A 294 8.00 5.79 44.58
C PRO A 294 7.53 6.43 45.88
N ARG A 295 6.64 7.42 45.78
CA ARG A 295 6.02 8.09 46.92
C ARG A 295 5.04 7.21 47.70
N GLN A 296 4.33 6.30 47.03
CA GLN A 296 3.48 5.29 47.67
C GLN A 296 4.32 4.18 48.30
N GLU A 297 5.42 3.77 47.68
CA GLU A 297 6.37 2.80 48.26
C GLU A 297 7.03 3.35 49.52
N TYR A 298 7.41 4.63 49.53
CA TYR A 298 7.90 5.32 50.72
C TYR A 298 6.86 5.35 51.84
N GLN A 299 5.59 5.64 51.54
CA GLN A 299 4.52 5.65 52.53
C GLN A 299 4.27 4.25 53.12
N GLN A 300 4.35 3.20 52.30
CA GLN A 300 4.26 1.81 52.77
C GLN A 300 5.48 1.38 53.59
N CYS A 301 6.68 1.86 53.23
CA CYS A 301 7.90 1.63 54.00
C CYS A 301 7.80 2.31 55.37
N GLN A 302 7.32 3.56 55.41
CA GLN A 302 7.08 4.29 56.64
C GLN A 302 6.06 3.60 57.54
N SER A 303 4.91 3.16 57.00
CA SER A 303 3.90 2.46 57.83
C SER A 303 4.44 1.16 58.41
N ARG A 304 5.25 0.39 57.67
CA ARG A 304 5.95 -0.80 58.22
C ARG A 304 6.94 -0.44 59.34
N CYS A 305 7.70 0.65 59.20
CA CYS A 305 8.56 1.15 60.28
C CYS A 305 7.76 1.62 61.51
N GLN A 306 6.47 1.95 61.36
CA GLN A 306 5.57 2.34 62.45
C GLN A 306 4.91 1.13 63.12
N ASP A 307 4.53 0.10 62.34
CA ASP A 307 3.81 -1.08 62.83
C ASP A 307 4.71 -2.09 63.56
N GLN A 308 6.02 -2.11 63.29
CA GLN A 308 6.95 -3.13 63.82
C GLN A 308 7.36 -2.98 65.31
N GLN A 309 6.66 -2.19 66.14
CA GLN A 309 7.03 -1.93 67.55
C GLN A 309 8.51 -1.53 67.75
N LEU A 310 9.14 -0.88 66.75
CA LEU A 310 10.52 -0.39 66.83
C LEU A 310 10.57 0.89 67.68
N HIS A 311 11.53 0.98 68.61
CA HIS A 311 11.64 2.10 69.55
C HIS A 311 12.98 2.85 69.41
N GLY A 312 12.94 4.18 69.58
CA GLY A 312 14.13 5.03 69.64
C GLY A 312 14.94 5.07 68.32
N GLN A 313 16.25 4.81 68.43
CA GLN A 313 17.21 4.92 67.32
C GLN A 313 16.92 3.96 66.15
N GLU A 314 16.38 2.78 66.42
CA GLU A 314 16.08 1.78 65.38
C GLU A 314 14.96 2.25 64.44
N ARG A 315 13.96 2.96 64.98
CA ARG A 315 12.88 3.55 64.17
C ARG A 315 13.40 4.70 63.30
N GLN A 316 14.31 5.52 63.82
CA GLN A 316 14.95 6.58 63.04
C GLN A 316 15.82 6.02 61.91
N LEU A 317 16.55 4.94 62.18
CA LEU A 317 17.37 4.27 61.16
C LEU A 317 16.49 3.62 60.07
N CYS A 318 15.35 3.05 60.43
CA CYS A 318 14.36 2.50 59.51
C CYS A 318 13.78 3.59 58.59
N GLN A 319 13.36 4.72 59.17
CA GLN A 319 12.82 5.86 58.43
C GLN A 319 13.86 6.48 57.49
N HIS A 320 15.10 6.65 57.95
CA HIS A 320 16.20 7.15 57.12
C HIS A 320 16.49 6.23 55.93
N ARG A 321 16.38 4.90 56.11
CA ARG A 321 16.57 3.93 55.03
C ARG A 321 15.45 4.01 53.99
N CYS A 322 14.21 4.19 54.42
CA CYS A 322 13.09 4.45 53.50
C CYS A 322 13.30 5.75 52.70
N GLU A 323 13.84 6.81 53.32
CA GLU A 323 14.14 8.08 52.63
C GLU A 323 15.25 7.93 51.60
N GLN A 324 16.29 7.15 51.89
CA GLN A 324 17.35 6.87 50.93
C GLN A 324 16.84 6.09 49.72
N GLN A 325 15.99 5.09 49.93
CA GLN A 325 15.38 4.32 48.84
C GLN A 325 14.48 5.19 47.95
N LEU A 326 13.74 6.13 48.52
CA LEU A 326 12.94 7.09 47.75
C LEU A 326 13.84 7.95 46.86
N ARG A 327 14.93 8.50 47.40
CA ARG A 327 15.85 9.36 46.64
C ARG A 327 16.56 8.61 45.52
N GLU A 328 16.91 7.35 45.73
CA GLU A 328 17.55 6.51 44.71
C GLU A 328 16.57 6.19 43.57
N ARG A 329 15.32 5.81 43.91
CA ARG A 329 14.23 5.61 42.94
C ARG A 329 13.87 6.86 42.14
N GLU A 330 13.91 8.04 42.78
CA GLU A 330 13.66 9.32 42.10
C GLU A 330 14.79 9.66 41.11
N ARG A 331 16.05 9.39 41.47
CA ARG A 331 17.21 9.55 40.58
C ARG A 331 17.18 8.60 39.38
N GLU A 332 16.81 7.34 39.60
CA GLU A 332 16.61 6.36 38.50
C GLU A 332 15.53 6.83 37.52
N ARG A 333 14.46 7.47 38.04
CA ARG A 333 13.39 8.04 37.22
C ARG A 333 13.86 9.25 36.41
N GLU A 334 14.54 10.20 37.03
CA GLU A 334 15.11 11.37 36.36
C GLU A 334 16.12 10.98 35.27
N GLN A 335 16.91 9.91 35.48
CA GLN A 335 17.82 9.36 34.47
C GLN A 335 17.06 8.67 33.32
N SER A 336 15.93 8.02 33.60
CA SER A 336 15.10 7.36 32.59
C SER A 336 14.32 8.34 31.69
N GLU A 337 13.92 9.50 32.21
CA GLU A 337 13.18 10.52 31.45
C GLU A 337 14.06 11.35 30.49
N HIS A 338 15.38 11.31 30.66
CA HIS A 338 16.35 12.01 29.78
C HIS A 338 17.16 11.07 28.85
N GLY A 339 16.84 9.77 28.78
CA GLY A 339 17.51 8.79 27.92
C GLY A 339 17.14 8.82 26.43
N GLY A 340 16.23 9.71 26.01
CA GLY A 340 15.67 9.74 24.64
C GLY A 340 16.18 10.87 23.75
N ARG A 341 17.49 10.89 23.49
CA ARG A 341 18.29 11.65 22.47
C ARG A 341 19.52 12.27 23.12
N GLY A 342 20.68 11.97 22.55
CA GLY A 342 22.00 12.25 23.14
C GLY A 342 22.26 13.69 23.58
N GLY A 343 22.99 13.79 24.69
CA GLY A 343 23.65 15.01 25.18
C GLY A 343 22.97 15.65 26.38
N GLY A 344 23.36 15.25 27.60
CA GLY A 344 23.01 15.99 28.81
C GLY A 344 23.40 17.47 28.69
N SER A 345 22.53 18.37 29.15
CA SER A 345 22.78 19.82 29.18
C SER A 345 24.14 20.12 29.82
N ARG A 346 24.88 21.10 29.26
CA ARG A 346 26.17 21.57 29.77
C ARG A 346 26.12 21.89 31.27
N GLU A 347 25.01 22.44 31.75
CA GLU A 347 24.82 22.75 33.17
C GLU A 347 24.66 21.50 34.06
N SER A 348 24.16 20.39 33.50
CA SER A 348 23.94 19.15 34.25
C SER A 348 25.25 18.41 34.52
N LYS A 349 26.14 18.34 33.52
CA LYS A 349 27.43 17.63 33.65
C LYS A 349 28.43 18.41 34.50
N GLU A 350 28.44 19.73 34.37
CA GLU A 350 29.28 20.60 35.21
C GLU A 350 28.87 20.51 36.69
N ARG A 351 27.57 20.36 36.97
CA ARG A 351 27.06 20.10 38.33
C ARG A 351 27.48 18.72 38.85
N GLU A 352 27.38 17.68 38.03
CA GLU A 352 27.73 16.30 38.42
C GLU A 352 29.23 16.16 38.77
N LEU A 353 30.12 16.71 37.94
CA LEU A 353 31.57 16.75 38.22
C LEU A 353 31.89 17.51 39.51
N ARG A 354 31.15 18.58 39.80
CA ARG A 354 31.35 19.38 41.02
C ARG A 354 30.90 18.63 42.27
N GLU A 355 29.80 17.88 42.18
CA GLU A 355 29.32 17.03 43.27
C GLU A 355 30.30 15.87 43.54
N GLU A 356 30.88 15.26 42.51
CA GLU A 356 31.93 14.24 42.66
C GLU A 356 33.19 14.79 43.34
N PHE A 357 33.63 15.98 42.95
CA PHE A 357 34.79 16.63 43.58
C PHE A 357 34.53 16.94 45.06
N GLU A 358 33.34 17.44 45.39
CA GLU A 358 32.96 17.70 46.79
C GLU A 358 32.90 16.41 47.62
N GLN A 359 32.44 15.30 47.04
CA GLN A 359 32.48 13.99 47.70
C GLN A 359 33.92 13.49 47.91
N CYS A 360 34.80 13.61 46.90
CA CYS A 360 36.22 13.26 47.03
C CYS A 360 36.89 14.05 48.16
N ARG A 361 36.59 15.34 48.27
CA ARG A 361 37.12 16.20 49.34
C ARG A 361 36.64 15.76 50.72
N GLN A 362 35.36 15.44 50.86
CA GLN A 362 34.78 14.93 52.11
C GLN A 362 35.34 13.55 52.48
N ASP A 363 35.65 12.70 51.52
CA ASP A 363 36.25 11.40 51.77
C ASP A 363 37.70 11.48 52.20
N CYS A 364 38.49 12.37 51.60
CA CYS A 364 39.82 12.70 52.10
C CYS A 364 39.74 13.19 53.55
N GLU A 365 38.71 13.98 53.89
CA GLU A 365 38.52 14.49 55.26
C GLU A 365 38.22 13.38 56.27
N ARG A 366 37.44 12.36 55.86
CA ARG A 366 37.03 11.26 56.73
C ARG A 366 38.07 10.16 56.89
N ARG A 367 38.85 9.86 55.84
CA ARG A 367 39.72 8.67 55.79
C ARG A 367 41.15 8.92 56.24
N GLU A 368 41.71 10.10 55.95
CA GLU A 368 43.11 10.41 56.26
C GLU A 368 43.25 11.06 57.63
N LYS A 369 44.05 10.45 58.52
CA LYS A 369 44.15 10.86 59.94
C LYS A 369 45.25 11.90 60.20
N GLY A 370 45.97 12.37 59.18
CA GLY A 370 47.05 13.36 59.30
C GLY A 370 46.89 14.55 58.35
N GLN A 371 47.10 15.78 58.85
CA GLN A 371 46.89 17.02 58.09
C GLN A 371 47.67 17.08 56.77
N GLN A 372 48.91 16.57 56.72
CA GLN A 372 49.70 16.53 55.48
C GLN A 372 49.15 15.54 54.44
N GLN A 373 48.67 14.37 54.89
CA GLN A 373 48.10 13.33 54.02
C GLN A 373 46.73 13.78 53.48
N GLN A 374 45.92 14.42 54.32
CA GLN A 374 44.64 15.01 53.95
C GLN A 374 44.83 16.12 52.90
N GLN A 375 45.83 17.00 53.07
CA GLN A 375 46.16 18.02 52.07
C GLN A 375 46.74 17.46 50.76
N GLN A 376 47.45 16.33 50.79
CA GLN A 376 47.89 15.66 49.56
C GLN A 376 46.72 14.99 48.84
N CYS A 377 45.82 14.34 49.58
CA CYS A 377 44.61 13.72 49.05
C CYS A 377 43.69 14.77 48.39
N GLN A 378 43.43 15.89 49.08
CA GLN A 378 42.62 16.97 48.53
C GLN A 378 43.26 17.63 47.30
N ARG A 379 44.59 17.76 47.27
CA ARG A 379 45.31 18.24 46.07
C ARG A 379 45.16 17.29 44.88
N ARG A 380 45.15 15.98 45.10
CA ARG A 380 44.90 14.99 44.04
C ARG A 380 43.46 15.07 43.53
N CYS A 381 42.46 15.14 44.42
CA CYS A 381 41.06 15.36 44.01
C CYS A 381 40.91 16.64 43.17
N GLN A 382 41.60 17.72 43.57
CA GLN A 382 41.55 19.00 42.87
C GLN A 382 42.17 18.90 41.46
N GLN A 383 43.31 18.20 41.35
CA GLN A 383 43.96 17.96 40.07
C GLN A 383 43.09 17.12 39.13
N GLU A 384 42.48 16.04 39.63
CA GLU A 384 41.56 15.20 38.84
C GLU A 384 40.32 15.97 38.38
N TYR A 385 39.76 16.84 39.23
CA TYR A 385 38.62 17.68 38.87
C TYR A 385 38.99 18.69 37.77
N GLU A 386 40.14 19.35 37.89
CA GLU A 386 40.63 20.31 36.89
C GLU A 386 41.00 19.64 35.55
N GLU A 387 41.52 18.41 35.58
CA GLU A 387 41.83 17.63 34.39
C GLU A 387 40.55 17.23 33.65
N ARG A 388 39.55 16.68 34.35
CA ARG A 388 38.26 16.30 33.75
C ARG A 388 37.49 17.48 33.18
N GLN A 389 37.55 18.64 33.83
CA GLN A 389 36.98 19.89 33.30
C GLN A 389 37.65 20.31 31.98
N ARG A 390 38.97 20.16 31.85
CA ARG A 390 39.69 20.45 30.61
C ARG A 390 39.37 19.45 29.51
N GLU A 391 39.26 18.17 29.83
CA GLU A 391 38.84 17.13 28.88
C GLU A 391 37.44 17.41 28.32
N GLU A 392 36.51 17.81 29.18
CA GLU A 392 35.15 18.11 28.75
C GLU A 392 35.07 19.37 27.89
N GLN A 393 35.83 20.42 28.22
CA GLN A 393 35.96 21.61 27.37
C GLN A 393 36.59 21.29 26.00
N GLN A 394 37.61 20.44 25.94
CA GLN A 394 38.19 19.99 24.66
C GLN A 394 37.19 19.15 23.85
N ARG A 395 36.36 18.35 24.53
CA ARG A 395 35.30 17.56 23.90
C ARG A 395 34.21 18.45 23.31
N GLU A 396 33.81 19.50 24.01
CA GLU A 396 32.89 20.52 23.49
C GLU A 396 33.47 21.27 22.28
N GLU A 397 34.77 21.60 22.30
CA GLU A 397 35.42 22.27 21.17
C GLU A 397 35.49 21.35 19.93
N ARG A 398 35.76 20.04 20.13
CA ARG A 398 35.72 19.03 19.07
C ARG A 398 34.30 18.85 18.51
N GLU A 399 33.29 18.82 19.36
CA GLU A 399 31.89 18.74 18.93
C GLU A 399 31.44 19.99 18.17
N ARG A 400 31.91 21.18 18.57
CA ARG A 400 31.66 22.43 17.83
C ARG A 400 32.30 22.41 16.44
N ARG A 401 33.52 21.90 16.31
CA ARG A 401 34.18 21.72 14.99
C ARG A 401 33.41 20.72 14.12
N ARG A 402 32.95 19.59 14.69
CA ARG A 402 32.09 18.60 13.98
C ARG A 402 30.76 19.14 13.49
N ARG A 403 30.16 20.07 14.23
CA ARG A 403 28.90 20.73 13.81
C ARG A 403 29.11 21.71 12.66
N GLN A 404 30.31 22.27 12.50
CA GLN A 404 30.65 23.17 11.40
C GLN A 404 31.05 22.42 10.12
N GLU A 405 31.55 21.18 10.21
CA GLU A 405 32.04 20.39 9.06
C GLU A 405 31.05 19.36 8.50
N GLY A 406 29.81 19.32 9.00
CA GLY A 406 28.76 18.49 8.39
C GLY A 406 28.97 16.99 8.58
N GLY A 407 28.86 16.51 9.81
CA GLY A 407 28.29 15.19 10.14
C GLY A 407 28.74 13.97 9.33
N ARG A 408 30.05 13.69 9.28
CA ARG A 408 30.56 12.34 9.00
C ARG A 408 30.93 11.66 10.35
N SER A 409 30.48 10.42 10.52
CA SER A 409 30.55 9.65 11.78
C SER A 409 31.98 9.32 12.23
N GLU A 410 32.24 9.39 13.54
CA GLU A 410 33.50 9.08 14.26
C GLU A 410 33.80 7.57 14.36
N TYR A 411 33.46 6.78 13.34
CA TYR A 411 33.88 5.37 13.24
C TYR A 411 34.57 5.07 11.89
N GLU A 412 35.05 6.10 11.18
CA GLU A 412 35.84 5.93 9.95
C GLU A 412 37.24 6.58 9.96
N GLU A 413 37.62 7.39 10.96
CA GLU A 413 38.80 8.26 10.81
C GLU A 413 40.13 7.73 11.39
N VAL A 414 40.18 6.48 11.86
CA VAL A 414 41.46 5.83 12.27
C VAL A 414 41.84 4.62 11.39
N GLU A 415 40.99 4.23 10.42
CA GLU A 415 41.30 3.11 9.50
C GLU A 415 41.09 3.41 8.00
N THR A 416 40.66 4.61 7.61
CA THR A 416 40.45 4.95 6.18
C THR A 416 41.69 5.49 5.46
N ALA A 417 42.82 5.63 6.14
CA ALA A 417 44.10 5.90 5.48
C ALA A 417 44.83 4.63 4.98
N SER A 418 44.22 3.43 5.07
CA SER A 418 44.91 2.17 4.78
C SER A 418 44.06 1.08 4.10
N ARG A 419 42.99 1.42 3.37
CA ARG A 419 42.12 0.42 2.70
C ARG A 419 41.80 0.70 1.23
N ASP A 420 42.63 1.46 0.52
CA ASP A 420 42.61 1.41 -0.95
C ASP A 420 43.79 0.55 -1.45
N PRO A 421 43.54 -0.68 -1.94
CA PRO A 421 44.56 -1.54 -2.52
C PRO A 421 45.33 -0.87 -3.66
N GLU A 422 44.68 0.01 -4.42
CA GLU A 422 45.28 0.70 -5.56
C GLU A 422 46.28 1.77 -5.10
N GLU A 423 45.97 2.49 -4.03
CA GLU A 423 46.90 3.47 -3.43
C GLU A 423 48.11 2.77 -2.77
N LYS A 424 47.89 1.63 -2.08
CA LYS A 424 48.98 0.79 -1.54
C LYS A 424 49.90 0.28 -2.65
N PHE A 425 49.33 -0.14 -3.77
CA PHE A 425 50.10 -0.60 -4.92
C PHE A 425 50.94 0.54 -5.53
N ARG A 426 50.36 1.74 -5.70
CA ARG A 426 51.10 2.92 -6.18
C ARG A 426 52.26 3.31 -5.25
N ARG A 427 52.05 3.30 -3.93
CA ARG A 427 53.13 3.56 -2.94
C ARG A 427 54.21 2.47 -2.98
N CYS A 428 53.83 1.20 -3.15
CA CYS A 428 54.79 0.09 -3.29
C CYS A 428 55.66 0.27 -4.54
N GLN A 429 55.06 0.64 -5.67
CA GLN A 429 55.77 0.91 -6.92
C GLN A 429 56.72 2.11 -6.80
N GLN A 430 56.29 3.21 -6.15
CA GLN A 430 57.16 4.37 -5.92
C GLN A 430 58.38 4.01 -5.08
N ARG A 431 58.23 3.26 -3.98
CA ARG A 431 59.39 2.78 -3.19
C ARG A 431 60.33 1.88 -3.99
N CYS A 432 59.81 1.02 -4.87
CA CYS A 432 60.67 0.20 -5.74
C CYS A 432 61.42 1.06 -6.77
N GLN A 433 60.90 2.23 -7.14
CA GLN A 433 61.58 3.17 -8.04
C GLN A 433 62.68 3.98 -7.33
N GLU A 434 62.54 4.24 -6.04
CA GLU A 434 63.51 4.99 -5.22
C GLU A 434 64.73 4.15 -4.77
N GLN A 435 64.69 2.83 -4.92
CA GLN A 435 65.83 1.97 -4.58
C GLN A 435 66.98 2.16 -5.57
N GLN A 436 68.00 2.88 -5.13
CA GLN A 436 69.23 3.08 -5.88
C GLN A 436 70.12 1.83 -5.80
N HIS A 437 70.17 1.11 -6.93
CA HIS A 437 71.18 0.13 -7.39
C HIS A 437 70.75 -1.34 -7.51
N VAL A 438 70.88 -1.79 -8.77
CA VAL A 438 70.62 -3.11 -9.40
C VAL A 438 69.22 -3.24 -10.04
N GLN A 439 69.17 -3.16 -11.38
CA GLN A 439 67.96 -3.26 -12.22
C GLN A 439 67.14 -4.53 -11.95
N GLU A 440 67.82 -5.63 -11.60
CA GLU A 440 67.21 -6.93 -11.35
C GLU A 440 66.38 -6.94 -10.06
N ARG A 441 66.92 -6.38 -8.96
CA ARG A 441 66.18 -6.22 -7.69
C ARG A 441 64.96 -5.30 -7.82
N ARG A 442 65.02 -4.29 -8.70
CA ARG A 442 63.88 -3.42 -8.98
C ARG A 442 62.76 -4.16 -9.72
N ARG A 443 63.10 -5.07 -10.64
CA ARG A 443 62.11 -5.95 -11.30
C ARG A 443 61.47 -6.92 -10.32
N GLU A 444 62.27 -7.54 -9.45
CA GLU A 444 61.76 -8.44 -8.41
C GLU A 444 60.83 -7.71 -7.43
N CYS A 445 61.22 -6.51 -6.98
CA CYS A 445 60.39 -5.65 -6.12
C CYS A 445 59.05 -5.29 -6.79
N GLN A 446 59.07 -4.94 -8.08
CA GLN A 446 57.85 -4.64 -8.84
C GLN A 446 56.93 -5.85 -9.01
N GLN A 447 57.50 -7.01 -9.33
CA GLN A 447 56.74 -8.27 -9.43
C GLN A 447 56.14 -8.68 -8.08
N GLU A 448 56.85 -8.45 -6.98
CA GLU A 448 56.33 -8.73 -5.64
C GLU A 448 55.19 -7.77 -5.26
N CYS A 449 55.28 -6.49 -5.60
CA CYS A 449 54.17 -5.53 -5.42
C CYS A 449 52.93 -5.96 -6.24
N GLU A 450 53.10 -6.39 -7.50
CA GLU A 450 51.99 -6.87 -8.34
C GLU A 450 51.34 -8.14 -7.79
N ARG A 451 52.16 -9.09 -7.32
CA ARG A 451 51.65 -10.34 -6.73
C ARG A 451 50.80 -10.04 -5.49
N LYS A 452 51.27 -9.15 -4.60
CA LYS A 452 50.55 -8.76 -3.39
C LYS A 452 49.24 -8.03 -3.71
N TYR A 453 49.26 -7.11 -4.68
CA TYR A 453 48.04 -6.43 -5.14
C TYR A 453 47.01 -7.41 -5.70
N ARG A 454 47.43 -8.36 -6.56
CA ARG A 454 46.52 -9.40 -7.08
C ARG A 454 45.99 -10.35 -6.02
N GLU A 455 46.77 -10.64 -4.98
CA GLU A 455 46.33 -11.45 -3.83
C GLU A 455 45.32 -10.68 -2.96
N GLU A 456 45.51 -9.39 -2.74
CA GLU A 456 44.54 -8.53 -2.03
C GLU A 456 43.26 -8.33 -2.85
N GLU A 457 43.34 -8.09 -4.17
CA GLU A 457 42.17 -7.99 -5.05
C GLU A 457 41.37 -9.30 -5.07
N ARG A 458 42.06 -10.45 -5.05
CA ARG A 458 41.40 -11.77 -4.93
C ARG A 458 40.77 -11.99 -3.55
N ARG A 459 41.38 -11.47 -2.49
CA ARG A 459 40.81 -11.53 -1.12
C ARG A 459 39.60 -10.62 -0.97
N GLU A 460 39.60 -9.44 -1.61
CA GLU A 460 38.43 -8.56 -1.62
C GLU A 460 37.30 -9.09 -2.51
N ARG A 461 37.62 -9.70 -3.66
CA ARG A 461 36.62 -10.43 -4.45
C ARG A 461 36.02 -11.59 -3.66
N ARG A 462 36.84 -12.39 -2.99
CA ARG A 462 36.35 -13.45 -2.10
C ARG A 462 35.53 -12.92 -0.93
N ARG A 463 35.90 -11.78 -0.32
CA ARG A 463 35.06 -11.14 0.70
C ARG A 463 33.74 -10.63 0.14
N ARG A 464 33.70 -10.09 -1.09
CA ARG A 464 32.44 -9.76 -1.78
C ARG A 464 31.60 -10.99 -2.13
N ASP A 465 32.24 -12.13 -2.38
CA ASP A 465 31.56 -13.40 -2.65
C ASP A 465 31.14 -14.12 -1.33
N ASP A 466 31.81 -13.84 -0.20
CA ASP A 466 31.56 -14.43 1.13
C ASP A 466 30.64 -13.53 2.02
N ASP A 467 30.57 -12.21 1.79
CA ASP A 467 29.65 -11.28 2.49
C ASP A 467 28.20 -11.36 1.95
N ASP A 468 27.95 -12.13 0.88
CA ASP A 468 26.59 -12.49 0.41
C ASP A 468 26.00 -13.73 1.15
N ASP A 469 26.77 -14.39 2.02
CA ASP A 469 26.40 -15.65 2.69
C ASP A 469 26.13 -15.51 4.22
N GLU A 470 26.17 -14.30 4.80
CA GLU A 470 25.93 -14.09 6.25
C GLU A 470 24.97 -12.93 6.61
N GLU A 471 23.90 -12.72 5.84
CA GLU A 471 22.74 -11.93 6.30
C GLU A 471 21.51 -12.83 6.48
N MET A 472 21.41 -13.47 7.65
CA MET A 472 20.22 -14.21 8.07
C MET A 472 19.71 -13.66 9.42
N TYR A 473 18.49 -13.09 9.34
CA TYR A 473 17.57 -12.75 10.42
C TYR A 473 17.85 -11.47 11.23
N ASN A 474 17.35 -10.33 10.72
CA ASN A 474 16.91 -9.22 11.57
C ASN A 474 15.48 -8.77 11.16
N PRO A 475 14.43 -9.11 11.94
CA PRO A 475 13.04 -8.68 11.68
C PRO A 475 12.85 -7.15 11.66
N GLU A 476 13.78 -6.39 12.23
CA GLU A 476 13.72 -4.91 12.23
C GLU A 476 14.11 -4.31 10.88
N ARG A 477 14.86 -5.04 10.04
CA ARG A 477 15.24 -4.57 8.69
C ARG A 477 14.14 -4.73 7.64
N GLU A 478 13.05 -5.45 7.91
CA GLU A 478 11.85 -5.35 7.05
C GLU A 478 11.08 -4.05 7.34
N ARG A 479 11.13 -3.54 8.58
CA ARG A 479 10.57 -2.21 8.92
C ARG A 479 11.48 -1.06 8.47
N GLU A 480 12.79 -1.20 8.58
CA GLU A 480 13.75 -0.22 8.02
C GLU A 480 13.94 -0.37 6.50
N GLY A 481 13.70 -1.56 5.94
CA GLY A 481 13.65 -1.81 4.50
C GLY A 481 12.41 -1.19 3.86
N GLU A 482 11.28 -1.16 4.57
CA GLU A 482 10.11 -0.39 4.17
C GLU A 482 10.28 1.14 4.31
N GLU A 483 11.28 1.62 5.05
CA GLU A 483 11.66 3.03 5.11
C GLU A 483 12.80 3.39 4.14
N ARG A 484 13.77 2.49 3.89
CA ARG A 484 14.81 2.66 2.85
C ARG A 484 14.28 2.42 1.42
N GLU A 485 13.24 1.61 1.24
CA GLU A 485 12.54 1.49 -0.05
C GLU A 485 11.59 2.66 -0.33
N ARG A 486 11.28 3.51 0.66
CA ARG A 486 10.61 4.80 0.42
C ARG A 486 11.56 5.86 -0.16
N GLU A 487 12.88 5.63 -0.13
CA GLU A 487 13.88 6.48 -0.81
C GLU A 487 14.34 5.94 -2.17
N ILE A 488 13.83 4.79 -2.62
CA ILE A 488 13.87 4.43 -4.05
C ILE A 488 12.60 4.98 -4.71
N SER A 489 12.48 6.31 -4.73
CA SER A 489 11.77 6.93 -5.84
C SER A 489 12.55 6.64 -7.13
N PRO A 490 11.88 6.33 -8.24
CA PRO A 490 12.52 5.86 -9.46
C PRO A 490 13.47 6.95 -9.99
N ARG A 491 14.77 6.75 -9.78
CA ARG A 491 15.82 7.44 -10.56
C ARG A 491 15.95 6.88 -11.98
N SER A 492 14.90 6.25 -12.51
CA SER A 492 14.73 6.00 -13.93
C SER A 492 13.56 6.83 -14.45
N GLU A 493 13.82 8.13 -14.67
CA GLU A 493 13.01 8.91 -15.61
C GLU A 493 12.92 8.13 -16.92
N GLY A 494 11.76 7.52 -17.21
CA GLY A 494 11.47 6.88 -18.49
C GLY A 494 11.20 5.36 -18.49
N GLU A 495 11.22 4.64 -17.37
CA GLU A 495 10.89 3.21 -17.38
C GLU A 495 9.37 2.93 -17.43
N ASN A 496 8.96 2.04 -18.35
CA ASN A 496 7.58 1.58 -18.47
C ASN A 496 7.12 0.89 -17.17
N PRO A 497 6.10 1.38 -16.44
CA PRO A 497 5.66 0.77 -15.19
C PRO A 497 5.00 -0.59 -15.37
N TYR A 498 4.58 -0.92 -16.60
CA TYR A 498 3.91 -2.17 -16.94
C TYR A 498 4.89 -3.28 -17.36
N HIS A 499 6.21 -3.07 -17.35
CA HIS A 499 7.20 -4.07 -17.79
C HIS A 499 8.28 -4.35 -16.75
N PHE A 500 8.29 -5.55 -16.18
CA PHE A 500 9.25 -6.05 -15.21
C PHE A 500 10.24 -6.97 -15.88
N ARG A 501 11.51 -6.57 -15.89
CA ARG A 501 12.59 -7.39 -16.43
C ARG A 501 12.85 -8.60 -15.54
N SER A 502 13.32 -9.68 -16.13
CA SER A 502 13.59 -10.96 -15.45
C SER A 502 14.47 -10.84 -14.20
N HIS A 503 15.45 -9.92 -14.15
CA HIS A 503 16.30 -9.72 -12.97
C HIS A 503 15.56 -9.18 -11.74
N ARG A 504 14.32 -8.69 -11.89
CA ARG A 504 13.47 -8.26 -10.76
C ARG A 504 12.77 -9.42 -10.07
N LEU A 505 12.86 -10.64 -10.62
CA LEU A 505 12.47 -11.86 -9.93
C LEU A 505 13.59 -12.24 -8.94
N GLN A 506 13.39 -11.90 -7.68
CA GLN A 506 14.36 -12.11 -6.61
C GLN A 506 14.23 -13.52 -6.03
N SER A 507 15.35 -14.18 -5.76
CA SER A 507 15.31 -15.53 -5.17
C SER A 507 14.92 -15.43 -3.70
N ARG A 508 13.77 -16.00 -3.33
CA ARG A 508 13.35 -16.17 -1.93
C ARG A 508 14.04 -17.37 -1.30
N TYR A 509 14.19 -18.45 -2.07
CA TYR A 509 14.98 -19.63 -1.68
C TYR A 509 15.87 -20.05 -2.84
N ARG A 510 17.13 -20.40 -2.55
CA ARG A 510 18.09 -20.88 -3.55
C ARG A 510 18.88 -22.05 -2.97
N THR A 511 19.02 -23.10 -3.77
CA THR A 511 19.90 -24.24 -3.50
C THR A 511 20.70 -24.58 -4.76
N GLU A 512 21.67 -25.49 -4.67
CA GLU A 512 22.35 -26.04 -5.86
C GLU A 512 21.38 -26.77 -6.81
N GLU A 513 20.24 -27.21 -6.27
CA GLU A 513 19.26 -28.05 -6.97
C GLU A 513 18.07 -27.27 -7.54
N GLY A 514 18.01 -25.95 -7.31
CA GLY A 514 16.95 -25.11 -7.83
C GLY A 514 16.76 -23.81 -7.06
N HIS A 515 15.73 -23.06 -7.42
CA HIS A 515 15.37 -21.82 -6.72
C HIS A 515 13.89 -21.49 -6.85
N LEU A 516 13.40 -20.75 -5.85
CA LEU A 516 12.10 -20.11 -5.86
C LEU A 516 12.30 -18.60 -5.98
N LYS A 517 11.94 -18.03 -7.13
CA LYS A 517 11.99 -16.60 -7.39
C LYS A 517 10.61 -15.97 -7.21
N VAL A 518 10.57 -14.78 -6.64
CA VAL A 518 9.34 -14.01 -6.42
C VAL A 518 9.53 -12.62 -7.02
N LEU A 519 8.52 -12.16 -7.76
CA LEU A 519 8.51 -10.80 -8.30
C LEU A 519 8.22 -9.81 -7.17
N GLU A 520 8.87 -8.64 -7.21
CA GLU A 520 8.52 -7.50 -6.34
C GLU A 520 7.00 -7.21 -6.33
N MET A 521 6.50 -6.59 -5.26
CA MET A 521 5.09 -6.22 -5.21
C MET A 521 4.76 -5.23 -6.34
N LEU A 522 3.79 -5.58 -7.19
CA LEU A 522 3.43 -4.80 -8.37
C LEU A 522 3.04 -3.35 -8.01
N SER A 523 2.36 -3.17 -6.88
CA SER A 523 1.92 -1.88 -6.36
C SER A 523 3.07 -0.97 -5.87
N ARG A 524 4.25 -1.52 -5.53
CA ARG A 524 5.43 -0.72 -5.15
C ARG A 524 6.02 0.03 -6.34
N ARG A 525 5.80 -0.48 -7.57
CA ARG A 525 6.38 0.11 -8.79
C ARG A 525 5.62 1.33 -9.29
N SER A 526 4.30 1.32 -9.18
CA SER A 526 3.46 2.41 -9.67
C SER A 526 2.10 2.41 -8.99
N GLU A 527 1.62 3.62 -8.72
CA GLU A 527 0.24 3.93 -8.32
C GLU A 527 -0.80 3.31 -9.27
N LEU A 528 -0.47 3.17 -10.55
CA LEU A 528 -1.34 2.57 -11.57
C LEU A 528 -1.58 1.07 -11.36
N LEU A 529 -0.74 0.41 -10.55
CA LEU A 529 -0.81 -1.03 -10.26
C LEU A 529 -1.34 -1.33 -8.86
N LYS A 530 -1.90 -0.33 -8.14
CA LYS A 530 -2.48 -0.52 -6.79
C LYS A 530 -3.58 -1.58 -6.76
N GLY A 531 -4.40 -1.66 -7.81
CA GLY A 531 -5.44 -2.70 -7.94
C GLY A 531 -4.89 -4.13 -8.00
N LEU A 532 -3.58 -4.30 -8.22
CA LEU A 532 -2.90 -5.60 -8.24
C LEU A 532 -2.10 -5.88 -6.96
N LYS A 533 -2.31 -5.11 -5.88
CA LYS A 533 -1.57 -5.26 -4.62
C LYS A 533 -1.59 -6.70 -4.07
N ASN A 534 -2.70 -7.41 -4.22
CA ASN A 534 -2.86 -8.76 -3.68
C ASN A 534 -2.43 -9.90 -4.63
N TYR A 535 -1.72 -9.61 -5.72
CA TYR A 535 -1.25 -10.65 -6.64
C TYR A 535 0.27 -10.68 -6.68
N ARG A 536 0.84 -11.88 -6.59
CA ARG A 536 2.29 -12.12 -6.70
C ARG A 536 2.57 -13.12 -7.82
N ILE A 537 3.65 -12.90 -8.55
CA ILE A 537 4.18 -13.84 -9.54
C ILE A 537 5.39 -14.55 -8.93
N VAL A 538 5.38 -15.88 -8.99
CA VAL A 538 6.43 -16.74 -8.43
C VAL A 538 6.90 -17.72 -9.49
N VAL A 539 8.20 -17.96 -9.58
CA VAL A 539 8.80 -18.96 -10.48
C VAL A 539 9.58 -19.96 -9.66
N LEU A 540 9.19 -21.22 -9.73
CA LEU A 540 9.93 -22.34 -9.15
C LEU A 540 10.71 -23.04 -10.26
N GLU A 541 12.02 -23.18 -10.08
CA GLU A 541 12.92 -23.95 -10.95
C GLU A 541 13.54 -25.09 -10.14
N ALA A 542 13.36 -26.32 -10.61
CA ALA A 542 13.89 -27.52 -9.98
C ALA A 542 14.70 -28.34 -11.00
N ASN A 543 15.97 -28.59 -10.68
CA ASN A 543 16.88 -29.35 -11.53
C ASN A 543 16.45 -30.81 -11.70
N PRO A 544 17.03 -31.55 -12.66
CA PRO A 544 16.83 -32.99 -12.80
C PRO A 544 17.08 -33.77 -11.50
N ASN A 545 16.28 -34.80 -11.26
CA ASN A 545 16.39 -35.71 -10.10
C ASN A 545 16.27 -35.00 -8.74
N THR A 546 15.28 -34.13 -8.62
CA THR A 546 15.06 -33.32 -7.42
C THR A 546 13.68 -33.56 -6.79
N PHE A 547 13.62 -33.26 -5.49
CA PHE A 547 12.45 -33.30 -4.64
C PHE A 547 12.31 -31.94 -3.95
N VAL A 548 11.18 -31.28 -4.16
CA VAL A 548 10.78 -30.07 -3.43
C VAL A 548 10.05 -30.52 -2.18
N VAL A 549 10.53 -30.10 -1.00
CA VAL A 549 10.01 -30.58 0.27
C VAL A 549 8.53 -30.21 0.48
N PRO A 550 7.77 -31.01 1.26
CA PRO A 550 6.39 -30.70 1.58
C PRO A 550 6.27 -29.35 2.28
N HIS A 551 5.38 -28.49 1.79
CA HIS A 551 5.08 -27.17 2.34
C HIS A 551 3.65 -26.78 2.02
N HIS A 552 3.04 -25.93 2.84
CA HIS A 552 1.80 -25.24 2.49
C HIS A 552 2.03 -23.72 2.47
N CYS A 553 1.12 -23.00 1.84
CA CYS A 553 1.19 -21.55 1.70
C CYS A 553 -0.09 -20.93 2.24
N ASP A 554 -0.02 -19.75 2.85
CA ASP A 554 -1.19 -18.96 3.27
C ASP A 554 -1.80 -18.13 2.12
N ALA A 555 -1.76 -18.71 0.92
CA ALA A 555 -2.22 -18.10 -0.32
C ALA A 555 -2.80 -19.15 -1.27
N ASP A 556 -3.85 -18.77 -1.99
CA ASP A 556 -4.32 -19.51 -3.15
C ASP A 556 -3.32 -19.37 -4.29
N SER A 557 -3.15 -20.43 -5.09
CA SER A 557 -2.16 -20.44 -6.17
C SER A 557 -2.67 -21.09 -7.44
N VAL A 558 -2.47 -20.43 -8.59
CA VAL A 558 -2.64 -21.01 -9.92
C VAL A 558 -1.27 -21.25 -10.53
N LEU A 559 -0.91 -22.51 -10.73
CA LEU A 559 0.39 -22.95 -11.22
C LEU A 559 0.29 -23.31 -12.70
N VAL A 560 1.27 -22.92 -13.50
CA VAL A 560 1.42 -23.34 -14.89
C VAL A 560 2.83 -23.89 -15.11
N VAL A 561 2.92 -25.11 -15.64
CA VAL A 561 4.22 -25.68 -16.01
C VAL A 561 4.73 -24.99 -17.27
N THR A 562 5.78 -24.19 -17.15
CA THR A 562 6.34 -23.44 -18.27
C THR A 562 7.44 -24.20 -19.00
N ARG A 563 8.15 -25.10 -18.30
CA ARG A 563 9.20 -25.96 -18.87
C ARG A 563 9.26 -27.31 -18.15
N GLY A 564 9.58 -28.36 -18.89
CA GLY A 564 9.81 -29.69 -18.35
C GLY A 564 8.54 -30.45 -18.00
N LYS A 565 8.73 -31.52 -17.23
CA LYS A 565 7.68 -32.39 -16.70
C LYS A 565 8.04 -32.81 -15.27
N GLY A 566 7.05 -33.24 -14.51
CA GLY A 566 7.27 -33.76 -13.17
C GLY A 566 5.99 -34.29 -12.54
N THR A 567 6.00 -34.43 -11.22
CA THR A 567 4.83 -34.85 -10.45
C THR A 567 4.58 -33.86 -9.32
N ILE A 568 3.35 -33.36 -9.23
CA ILE A 568 2.86 -32.60 -8.07
C ILE A 568 1.98 -33.50 -7.21
N SER A 569 2.17 -33.42 -5.89
CA SER A 569 1.29 -34.09 -4.94
C SER A 569 0.70 -33.07 -3.98
N ILE A 570 -0.63 -33.08 -3.86
CA ILE A 570 -1.41 -32.20 -3.02
C ILE A 570 -2.02 -33.05 -1.89
N VAL A 571 -1.69 -32.70 -0.65
CA VAL A 571 -2.05 -33.42 0.57
C VAL A 571 -2.97 -32.53 1.41
N ARG A 572 -4.15 -33.04 1.74
CA ARG A 572 -5.08 -32.43 2.70
C ARG A 572 -5.38 -33.45 3.81
N GLN A 573 -6.14 -33.03 4.83
CA GLN A 573 -6.37 -33.81 6.06
C GLN A 573 -6.73 -35.29 5.82
N ASN A 574 -7.62 -35.55 4.85
CA ASN A 574 -8.19 -36.88 4.63
C ASN A 574 -7.91 -37.44 3.23
N ASN A 575 -7.15 -36.74 2.38
CA ASN A 575 -6.86 -37.19 1.03
C ASN A 575 -5.49 -36.72 0.54
N LYS A 576 -4.95 -37.48 -0.42
CA LYS A 576 -3.76 -37.13 -1.19
C LYS A 576 -4.06 -37.38 -2.65
N GLU A 577 -3.76 -36.39 -3.48
CA GLU A 577 -3.89 -36.46 -4.93
C GLU A 577 -2.52 -36.20 -5.54
N SER A 578 -2.08 -37.08 -6.43
CA SER A 578 -0.79 -36.96 -7.13
C SER A 578 -1.04 -36.91 -8.63
N TYR A 579 -0.44 -35.93 -9.30
CA TYR A 579 -0.62 -35.70 -10.72
C TYR A 579 0.71 -35.60 -11.45
N ASN A 580 0.82 -36.33 -12.56
CA ASN A 580 1.88 -36.10 -13.53
C ASN A 580 1.54 -34.82 -14.30
N ILE A 581 2.50 -33.92 -14.39
CA ILE A 581 2.33 -32.59 -14.96
C ILE A 581 3.35 -32.39 -16.09
N GLU A 582 2.87 -31.80 -17.17
CA GLU A 582 3.66 -31.48 -18.35
C GLU A 582 3.51 -30.01 -18.72
N ARG A 583 4.37 -29.54 -19.63
CA ARG A 583 4.32 -28.17 -20.13
C ARG A 583 2.91 -27.76 -20.58
N ALA A 584 2.51 -26.56 -20.16
CA ALA A 584 1.19 -25.95 -20.36
C ALA A 584 0.03 -26.62 -19.58
N ASP A 585 0.33 -27.48 -18.61
CA ASP A 585 -0.66 -27.89 -17.61
C ASP A 585 -0.85 -26.81 -16.55
N VAL A 586 -2.11 -26.58 -16.17
CA VAL A 586 -2.55 -25.65 -15.12
C VAL A 586 -3.04 -26.44 -13.93
N ILE A 587 -2.58 -26.08 -12.72
CA ILE A 587 -3.00 -26.69 -11.46
C ILE A 587 -3.39 -25.59 -10.49
N THR A 588 -4.56 -25.70 -9.85
CA THR A 588 -4.90 -24.83 -8.72
C THR A 588 -4.57 -25.50 -7.39
N VAL A 589 -3.95 -24.76 -6.48
CA VAL A 589 -3.63 -25.19 -5.11
C VAL A 589 -4.30 -24.20 -4.17
N LEU A 590 -5.22 -24.67 -3.34
CA LEU A 590 -5.90 -23.85 -2.35
C LEU A 590 -4.97 -23.55 -1.16
N ALA A 591 -5.14 -22.39 -0.55
CA ALA A 591 -4.44 -21.98 0.66
C ALA A 591 -4.49 -23.08 1.74
N GLY A 592 -3.36 -23.30 2.41
CA GLY A 592 -3.20 -24.34 3.44
C GLY A 592 -3.05 -25.78 2.92
N SER A 593 -3.21 -26.03 1.61
CA SER A 593 -2.93 -27.36 1.05
C SER A 593 -1.43 -27.66 1.09
N THR A 594 -1.03 -28.80 1.65
CA THR A 594 0.38 -29.19 1.68
C THR A 594 0.76 -29.79 0.33
N VAL A 595 1.80 -29.26 -0.31
CA VAL A 595 2.27 -29.69 -1.62
C VAL A 595 3.73 -30.12 -1.57
N TYR A 596 4.08 -31.12 -2.37
CA TYR A 596 5.45 -31.46 -2.70
C TYR A 596 5.58 -31.76 -4.20
N LEU A 597 6.77 -31.55 -4.75
CA LEU A 597 7.04 -31.74 -6.18
C LEU A 597 8.21 -32.69 -6.37
N VAL A 598 8.14 -33.46 -7.45
CA VAL A 598 9.18 -34.37 -7.91
C VAL A 598 9.54 -34.02 -9.35
N ASN A 599 10.84 -33.84 -9.61
CA ASN A 599 11.40 -33.85 -10.95
C ASN A 599 12.26 -35.10 -11.10
N ASP A 600 11.68 -36.17 -11.65
CA ASP A 600 12.36 -37.43 -11.97
C ASP A 600 12.91 -37.47 -13.41
N GLN A 601 12.88 -36.34 -14.11
CA GLN A 601 13.29 -36.21 -15.51
C GLN A 601 14.72 -35.71 -15.66
N ASN A 602 15.26 -35.82 -16.88
CA ASN A 602 16.60 -35.34 -17.23
C ASN A 602 16.65 -33.85 -17.65
N GLU A 603 15.51 -33.16 -17.64
CA GLU A 603 15.40 -31.73 -17.92
C GLU A 603 14.93 -30.95 -16.69
N PRO A 604 15.29 -29.67 -16.53
CA PRO A 604 14.77 -28.84 -15.46
C PRO A 604 13.25 -28.64 -15.57
N LEU A 605 12.57 -28.70 -14.42
CA LEU A 605 11.16 -28.37 -14.27
C LEU A 605 11.04 -26.88 -13.89
N GLN A 606 10.27 -26.11 -14.63
CA GLN A 606 9.93 -24.74 -14.30
C GLN A 606 8.41 -24.59 -14.19
N ILE A 607 7.97 -24.00 -13.08
CA ILE A 607 6.56 -23.72 -12.80
C ILE A 607 6.41 -22.24 -12.46
N THR A 608 5.54 -21.55 -13.20
CA THR A 608 5.14 -20.17 -12.88
C THR A 608 3.82 -20.19 -12.12
N LYS A 609 3.75 -19.44 -11.03
CA LYS A 609 2.58 -19.37 -10.15
C LYS A 609 2.05 -17.94 -10.11
N LEU A 610 0.74 -17.78 -10.23
CA LEU A 610 0.01 -16.64 -9.68
C LEU A 610 -0.37 -16.99 -8.24
N VAL A 611 0.04 -16.17 -7.29
CA VAL A 611 -0.22 -16.36 -5.86
C VAL A 611 -1.10 -15.22 -5.36
N THR A 612 -2.19 -15.56 -4.69
CA THR A 612 -3.18 -14.64 -4.10
C THR A 612 -3.22 -14.85 -2.59
N PRO A 613 -2.51 -14.02 -1.80
CA PRO A 613 -2.48 -14.14 -0.35
C PRO A 613 -3.85 -13.96 0.31
N VAL A 614 -4.06 -14.70 1.41
CA VAL A 614 -5.30 -14.68 2.19
C VAL A 614 -5.23 -13.72 3.38
N ASN A 615 -4.06 -13.61 4.03
CA ASN A 615 -3.90 -12.87 5.28
C ASN A 615 -3.58 -11.38 5.04
N ILE A 616 -2.42 -11.10 4.43
CA ILE A 616 -1.91 -9.73 4.26
C ILE A 616 -1.79 -9.45 2.75
N PRO A 617 -2.45 -8.40 2.23
CA PRO A 617 -2.45 -8.15 0.79
C PRO A 617 -1.05 -8.01 0.20
N GLY A 618 -0.69 -8.96 -0.66
CA GLY A 618 0.60 -9.01 -1.35
C GLY A 618 1.73 -9.71 -0.58
N GLN A 619 1.52 -10.18 0.64
CA GLN A 619 2.52 -10.93 1.43
C GLN A 619 2.01 -12.36 1.68
N PHE A 620 2.87 -13.36 1.44
CA PHE A 620 2.57 -14.77 1.69
C PHE A 620 3.79 -15.47 2.29
N GLU A 621 3.57 -16.51 3.07
CA GLU A 621 4.59 -17.32 3.72
C GLU A 621 4.45 -18.81 3.35
N GLU A 622 5.59 -19.48 3.17
CA GLU A 622 5.64 -20.94 2.99
C GLU A 622 5.94 -21.61 4.34
N TYR A 623 5.08 -22.55 4.73
CA TYR A 623 5.11 -23.25 6.01
C TYR A 623 5.57 -24.70 5.81
N TYR A 624 6.69 -25.04 6.44
CA TYR A 624 7.36 -26.32 6.23
C TYR A 624 7.11 -27.30 7.38
N PRO A 625 6.32 -28.39 7.17
CA PRO A 625 6.24 -29.49 8.15
C PRO A 625 7.57 -30.22 8.29
N GLY A 626 8.22 -30.48 7.15
CA GLY A 626 9.49 -31.18 7.08
C GLY A 626 10.60 -30.20 6.74
N GLY A 627 11.69 -30.27 7.48
CA GLY A 627 12.78 -29.32 7.36
C GLY A 627 13.73 -29.49 8.54
N GLY A 628 15.02 -29.31 8.30
CA GLY A 628 16.01 -29.27 9.37
C GLY A 628 16.18 -27.83 9.83
N GLU A 629 17.41 -27.32 9.77
CA GLU A 629 17.68 -25.90 9.96
C GLU A 629 17.30 -25.04 8.76
N ASN A 630 17.26 -25.61 7.54
CA ASN A 630 16.97 -24.87 6.31
C ASN A 630 16.20 -25.74 5.28
N PRO A 631 14.91 -25.48 4.99
CA PRO A 631 14.05 -24.56 5.73
C PRO A 631 13.78 -25.08 7.15
N GLN A 632 13.54 -24.17 8.09
CA GLN A 632 13.18 -24.53 9.46
C GLN A 632 11.79 -25.15 9.48
N SER A 633 11.65 -26.32 10.12
CA SER A 633 10.34 -26.91 10.35
C SER A 633 9.54 -26.08 11.36
N TYR A 634 8.26 -25.82 11.07
CA TYR A 634 7.38 -25.16 12.04
C TYR A 634 7.16 -25.98 13.32
N PHE A 635 7.50 -27.28 13.33
CA PHE A 635 7.44 -28.07 14.56
C PHE A 635 8.39 -27.53 15.63
N LYS A 636 9.49 -26.88 15.23
CA LYS A 636 10.44 -26.25 16.15
C LYS A 636 9.83 -25.09 16.97
N ALA A 637 8.74 -24.49 16.50
CA ALA A 637 8.04 -23.42 17.23
C ALA A 637 7.20 -23.94 18.41
N PHE A 638 6.86 -25.24 18.44
CA PHE A 638 6.09 -25.82 19.54
C PHE A 638 7.00 -26.31 20.66
N SER A 639 6.59 -26.10 21.92
CA SER A 639 7.35 -26.60 23.06
C SER A 639 7.49 -28.12 23.01
N THR A 640 8.66 -28.63 23.45
CA THR A 640 8.94 -30.06 23.53
C THR A 640 7.86 -30.81 24.33
N ASN A 641 7.32 -30.19 25.38
CA ASN A 641 6.24 -30.78 26.18
C ASN A 641 4.97 -31.03 25.34
N ILE A 642 4.57 -30.06 24.50
CA ILE A 642 3.43 -30.24 23.58
C ILE A 642 3.73 -31.36 22.57
N LEU A 643 4.92 -31.38 21.98
CA LEU A 643 5.27 -32.38 20.97
C LEU A 643 5.36 -33.79 21.55
N LYS A 644 5.95 -33.96 22.73
CA LYS A 644 6.01 -35.26 23.43
C LYS A 644 4.61 -35.81 23.70
N SER A 645 3.71 -34.96 24.21
CA SER A 645 2.33 -35.35 24.51
C SER A 645 1.48 -35.63 23.28
N THR A 646 1.63 -34.84 22.21
CA THR A 646 0.78 -34.98 21.00
C THR A 646 1.26 -36.08 20.06
N LEU A 647 2.58 -36.26 19.91
CA LEU A 647 3.17 -37.29 19.04
C LEU A 647 3.42 -38.61 19.76
N SER A 648 3.21 -38.67 21.08
CA SER A 648 3.58 -39.83 21.91
C SER A 648 5.03 -40.27 21.71
N ALA A 649 5.93 -39.29 21.54
CA ALA A 649 7.34 -39.51 21.22
C ALA A 649 8.25 -39.17 22.41
N THR A 650 9.43 -39.79 22.47
CA THR A 650 10.45 -39.46 23.47
C THR A 650 11.11 -38.11 23.15
N GLU A 651 11.78 -37.52 24.14
CA GLU A 651 12.48 -36.26 23.96
C GLU A 651 13.55 -36.36 22.88
N GLU A 652 14.31 -37.45 22.85
CA GLU A 652 15.34 -37.71 21.83
C GLU A 652 14.73 -37.89 20.43
N GLN A 653 13.51 -38.44 20.35
CA GLN A 653 12.79 -38.55 19.08
C GLN A 653 12.31 -37.18 18.58
N ILE A 654 11.86 -36.30 19.48
CA ILE A 654 11.47 -34.92 19.14
C ILE A 654 12.69 -34.10 18.72
N GLU A 655 13.76 -34.11 19.52
CA GLU A 655 15.05 -33.47 19.21
C GLU A 655 15.54 -33.86 17.81
N ARG A 656 15.52 -35.16 17.49
CA ARG A 656 15.89 -35.66 16.15
C ARG A 656 14.91 -35.24 15.05
N LEU A 657 13.62 -35.12 15.34
CA LEU A 657 12.59 -34.70 14.37
C LEU A 657 12.76 -33.24 13.97
N ILE A 658 13.01 -32.35 14.94
CA ILE A 658 13.16 -30.90 14.70
C ILE A 658 14.60 -30.49 14.37
N GLY A 659 15.54 -31.45 14.39
CA GLY A 659 16.93 -31.24 13.99
C GLY A 659 17.83 -30.65 15.10
N GLU A 660 17.43 -30.74 16.37
CA GLU A 660 18.27 -30.39 17.52
C GLU A 660 19.12 -31.61 17.88
N GLN A 661 20.39 -31.67 17.49
CA GLN A 661 21.30 -32.71 17.95
C GLN A 661 22.48 -32.11 18.73
N ARG A 662 22.72 -32.66 19.92
CA ARG A 662 23.79 -32.28 20.86
C ARG A 662 25.19 -32.36 20.23
N GLU A 663 26.01 -31.40 20.63
CA GLU A 663 27.44 -31.19 20.38
C GLU A 663 28.23 -32.43 19.88
N GLY A 664 28.92 -32.29 18.74
CA GLY A 664 30.05 -33.17 18.38
C GLY A 664 30.01 -33.84 17.00
N ARG A 665 28.89 -33.82 16.27
CA ARG A 665 28.81 -34.29 14.87
C ARG A 665 28.54 -33.15 13.90
N ARG A 666 29.50 -32.24 13.76
CA ARG A 666 29.60 -31.39 12.57
C ARG A 666 30.17 -32.23 11.44
N GLN A 667 29.32 -32.83 10.59
CA GLN A 667 29.66 -33.12 9.19
C GLN A 667 28.45 -33.56 8.36
N LEU A 668 28.18 -32.76 7.31
CA LEU A 668 27.39 -33.01 6.10
C LEU A 668 25.90 -33.38 6.28
N GLN A 669 25.05 -32.35 6.14
CA GLN A 669 24.01 -32.23 5.10
C GLN A 669 23.03 -31.10 5.53
N ARG A 670 23.04 -29.93 4.88
CA ARG A 670 21.92 -28.99 4.97
C ARG A 670 21.16 -29.01 3.63
N PRO A 671 20.36 -30.06 3.36
CA PRO A 671 19.60 -30.09 2.13
C PRO A 671 18.46 -29.07 2.27
N GLY A 672 18.48 -28.05 1.41
CA GLY A 672 17.53 -26.93 1.43
C GLY A 672 16.12 -27.29 0.96
N PHE A 673 15.32 -26.26 0.63
CA PHE A 673 13.94 -26.39 0.14
C PHE A 673 13.81 -27.34 -1.08
N ILE A 674 14.82 -27.37 -1.94
CA ILE A 674 14.93 -28.29 -3.09
C ILE A 674 16.13 -29.18 -2.88
N LYS A 675 15.92 -30.50 -2.94
CA LYS A 675 16.90 -31.53 -2.60
C LYS A 675 17.11 -32.48 -3.77
N ARG A 676 18.31 -33.02 -3.90
CA ARG A 676 18.58 -34.17 -4.76
C ARG A 676 17.98 -35.42 -4.12
N ALA A 677 17.41 -36.30 -4.94
CA ALA A 677 16.87 -37.59 -4.50
C ALA A 677 17.33 -38.72 -5.44
N SER A 678 17.36 -39.95 -4.94
CA SER A 678 17.73 -41.11 -5.76
C SER A 678 16.59 -41.47 -6.73
N GLN A 679 16.92 -42.11 -7.85
CA GLN A 679 15.89 -42.51 -8.82
C GLN A 679 14.88 -43.47 -8.22
N GLU A 680 15.29 -44.35 -7.32
CA GLU A 680 14.39 -45.28 -6.62
C GLU A 680 13.40 -44.54 -5.72
N GLN A 681 13.87 -43.52 -5.00
CA GLN A 681 13.01 -42.67 -4.17
C GLN A 681 12.00 -41.92 -5.03
N LEU A 682 12.45 -41.34 -6.14
CA LEU A 682 11.58 -40.57 -7.03
C LEU A 682 10.54 -41.47 -7.71
N GLN A 683 10.92 -42.63 -8.22
CA GLN A 683 9.99 -43.61 -8.80
C GLN A 683 8.93 -44.07 -7.79
N ALA A 684 9.31 -44.30 -6.53
CA ALA A 684 8.36 -44.67 -5.49
C ALA A 684 7.34 -43.55 -5.21
N LEU A 685 7.73 -42.28 -5.37
CA LEU A 685 6.84 -41.13 -5.19
C LEU A 685 5.92 -40.89 -6.40
N THR A 686 6.33 -41.28 -7.61
CA THR A 686 5.56 -41.05 -8.85
C THR A 686 4.67 -42.23 -9.25
N GLN A 687 4.85 -43.44 -8.68
CA GLN A 687 4.13 -44.66 -9.09
C GLN A 687 2.59 -44.59 -9.04
N HIS A 688 2.03 -43.73 -8.18
CA HIS A 688 0.57 -43.57 -8.01
C HIS A 688 0.04 -42.27 -8.62
N ALA A 689 0.86 -41.52 -9.34
CA ALA A 689 0.46 -40.26 -9.94
C ALA A 689 -0.44 -40.50 -11.17
N SER A 690 -1.56 -39.78 -11.21
CA SER A 690 -2.50 -39.80 -12.34
C SER A 690 -2.11 -38.77 -13.40
N SER A 691 -2.25 -39.11 -14.68
CA SER A 691 -2.07 -38.14 -15.76
C SER A 691 -3.29 -37.19 -15.91
N PRO A 692 -3.11 -35.99 -16.49
CA PRO A 692 -4.20 -35.07 -16.77
C PRO A 692 -5.25 -35.74 -17.68
N ARG A 693 -6.54 -35.62 -17.35
CA ARG A 693 -7.61 -36.24 -18.14
C ARG A 693 -7.90 -35.41 -19.40
N ARG A 694 -7.85 -36.05 -20.58
CA ARG A 694 -8.00 -35.42 -21.92
C ARG A 694 -9.40 -34.87 -22.27
N LYS A 695 -10.33 -34.78 -21.32
CA LYS A 695 -11.68 -34.22 -21.55
C LYS A 695 -12.08 -33.37 -20.35
N GLY A 696 -12.18 -32.06 -20.57
CA GLY A 696 -12.78 -31.09 -19.65
C GLY A 696 -14.25 -31.42 -19.43
N GLY A 697 -14.52 -32.18 -18.39
CA GLY A 697 -15.84 -32.25 -17.78
C GLY A 697 -15.92 -31.19 -16.70
N ARG A 698 -17.10 -30.58 -16.54
CA ARG A 698 -17.44 -29.49 -15.60
C ARG A 698 -17.17 -29.79 -14.10
N GLN A 699 -16.53 -30.91 -13.75
CA GLN A 699 -16.38 -31.46 -12.40
C GLN A 699 -14.98 -32.05 -12.09
N THR A 700 -13.93 -31.77 -12.87
CA THR A 700 -12.61 -32.36 -12.57
C THR A 700 -11.79 -31.49 -11.62
N THR A 701 -11.34 -32.07 -10.50
CA THR A 701 -10.36 -31.49 -9.54
C THR A 701 -8.90 -31.62 -9.97
N GLY A 702 -8.63 -32.26 -11.12
CA GLY A 702 -7.27 -32.48 -11.63
C GLY A 702 -6.74 -31.35 -12.54
N PRO A 703 -5.49 -31.46 -13.02
CA PRO A 703 -4.85 -30.47 -13.88
C PRO A 703 -5.59 -30.24 -15.21
N ILE A 704 -5.52 -29.01 -15.71
CA ILE A 704 -6.07 -28.59 -17.01
C ILE A 704 -4.91 -28.50 -18.00
N SER A 705 -4.92 -29.31 -19.06
CA SER A 705 -3.88 -29.23 -20.08
C SER A 705 -4.27 -28.26 -21.19
N LEU A 706 -3.66 -27.07 -21.24
CA LEU A 706 -4.03 -26.02 -22.21
C LEU A 706 -3.81 -26.47 -23.67
N HIS A 707 -2.77 -27.25 -23.93
CA HIS A 707 -2.51 -27.79 -25.28
C HIS A 707 -3.48 -28.89 -25.70
N SER A 708 -4.22 -29.48 -24.76
CA SER A 708 -5.31 -30.42 -25.08
C SER A 708 -6.61 -29.72 -25.46
N LEU A 709 -6.74 -28.43 -25.14
CA LEU A 709 -7.86 -27.59 -25.55
C LEU A 709 -7.74 -27.21 -27.03
N SER A 710 -8.88 -26.98 -27.69
CA SER A 710 -8.87 -26.31 -28.98
C SER A 710 -8.42 -24.85 -28.78
N PRO A 711 -7.44 -24.34 -29.54
CA PRO A 711 -7.01 -22.96 -29.41
C PRO A 711 -8.17 -22.01 -29.76
N THR A 712 -8.44 -21.04 -28.90
CA THR A 712 -9.46 -19.99 -29.10
C THR A 712 -9.16 -19.19 -30.38
N TYR A 713 -7.89 -18.90 -30.63
CA TYR A 713 -7.42 -18.25 -31.85
C TYR A 713 -6.26 -19.03 -32.45
N SER A 714 -6.29 -19.31 -33.75
CA SER A 714 -5.25 -20.12 -34.39
C SER A 714 -5.18 -19.83 -35.89
N ASN A 715 -3.96 -19.68 -36.40
CA ASN A 715 -3.66 -19.69 -37.82
C ASN A 715 -2.18 -20.07 -38.05
N ASN A 716 -1.66 -19.83 -39.26
CA ASN A 716 -0.28 -20.19 -39.61
C ASN A 716 0.81 -19.38 -38.86
N TYR A 717 0.46 -18.29 -38.18
CA TYR A 717 1.37 -17.34 -37.54
C TYR A 717 1.34 -17.42 -36.01
N GLY A 718 0.31 -18.03 -35.43
CA GLY A 718 0.25 -18.22 -33.99
C GLY A 718 -0.93 -19.06 -33.52
N LYS A 719 -0.87 -19.43 -32.24
CA LYS A 719 -1.94 -20.13 -31.51
C LYS A 719 -2.12 -19.48 -30.14
N PHE A 720 -3.37 -19.33 -29.73
CA PHE A 720 -3.78 -18.83 -28.42
C PHE A 720 -4.70 -19.87 -27.79
N TYR A 721 -4.33 -20.37 -26.62
CA TYR A 721 -5.13 -21.26 -25.80
C TYR A 721 -5.56 -20.53 -24.54
N GLU A 722 -6.77 -20.76 -24.08
CA GLU A 722 -7.32 -20.08 -22.90
C GLU A 722 -8.17 -21.07 -22.10
N ALA A 723 -7.97 -21.09 -20.79
CA ALA A 723 -8.86 -21.72 -19.83
C ALA A 723 -9.51 -20.61 -18.99
N THR A 724 -10.83 -20.57 -19.00
CA THR A 724 -11.64 -19.50 -18.40
C THR A 724 -12.34 -19.97 -17.12
N PRO A 725 -12.74 -19.04 -16.24
CA PRO A 725 -13.65 -19.31 -15.12
C PRO A 725 -14.94 -20.02 -15.55
N GLU A 726 -15.50 -19.68 -16.71
CA GLU A 726 -16.79 -20.22 -17.19
C GLU A 726 -16.71 -21.70 -17.55
N ASP A 727 -15.54 -22.16 -18.01
CA ASP A 727 -15.31 -23.53 -18.46
C ASP A 727 -14.75 -24.43 -17.34
N ASN A 728 -14.23 -23.87 -16.25
CA ASN A 728 -13.58 -24.62 -15.19
C ASN A 728 -13.85 -24.08 -13.78
N LYS A 729 -14.47 -24.92 -12.94
CA LYS A 729 -14.83 -24.58 -11.56
C LYS A 729 -13.64 -24.15 -10.67
N GLN A 730 -12.45 -24.74 -10.85
CA GLN A 730 -11.27 -24.38 -10.06
C GLN A 730 -10.84 -22.94 -10.34
N LEU A 731 -10.92 -22.52 -11.61
CA LEU A 731 -10.63 -21.16 -12.05
C LEU A 731 -11.78 -20.20 -11.72
N GLU A 732 -13.02 -20.69 -11.69
CA GLU A 732 -14.22 -19.95 -11.25
C GLU A 732 -14.11 -19.48 -9.80
N GLU A 733 -13.67 -20.35 -8.91
CA GLU A 733 -13.51 -20.05 -7.47
C GLU A 733 -12.44 -18.97 -7.23
N MET A 734 -11.40 -18.92 -8.08
CA MET A 734 -10.32 -17.93 -7.97
C MET A 734 -10.55 -16.65 -8.81
N ASP A 735 -11.58 -16.63 -9.67
CA ASP A 735 -11.82 -15.57 -10.66
C ASP A 735 -10.58 -15.22 -11.52
N VAL A 736 -9.91 -16.28 -11.99
CA VAL A 736 -8.69 -16.20 -12.80
C VAL A 736 -8.87 -16.94 -14.12
N LEU A 737 -8.43 -16.35 -15.23
CA LEU A 737 -8.21 -17.07 -16.49
C LEU A 737 -6.71 -17.34 -16.68
N VAL A 738 -6.40 -18.41 -17.41
CA VAL A 738 -5.03 -18.75 -17.79
C VAL A 738 -4.93 -18.87 -19.30
N ALA A 739 -3.96 -18.19 -19.88
CA ALA A 739 -3.72 -18.15 -21.31
C ALA A 739 -2.32 -18.66 -21.66
N TRP A 740 -2.22 -19.39 -22.77
CA TRP A 740 -0.95 -19.78 -23.39
C TRP A 740 -0.90 -19.27 -24.83
N THR A 741 0.14 -18.52 -25.18
CA THR A 741 0.31 -17.94 -26.52
C THR A 741 1.59 -18.45 -27.16
N ASP A 742 1.46 -19.03 -28.35
CA ASP A 742 2.58 -19.35 -29.24
C ASP A 742 2.53 -18.41 -30.44
N LEU A 743 3.51 -17.53 -30.58
CA LEU A 743 3.65 -16.61 -31.70
C LEU A 743 4.89 -16.98 -32.51
N LYS A 744 4.73 -17.22 -33.82
CA LYS A 744 5.88 -17.55 -34.67
C LYS A 744 6.77 -16.34 -34.89
N GLN A 745 8.05 -16.57 -35.16
CA GLN A 745 8.99 -15.51 -35.52
C GLN A 745 8.43 -14.60 -36.63
N GLY A 746 8.65 -13.29 -36.49
CA GLY A 746 8.17 -12.28 -37.43
C GLY A 746 6.64 -12.19 -37.52
N SER A 747 5.90 -12.66 -36.50
CA SER A 747 4.44 -12.56 -36.44
C SER A 747 3.99 -11.51 -35.44
N ILE A 748 2.82 -10.92 -35.71
CA ILE A 748 2.17 -9.89 -34.91
C ILE A 748 0.86 -10.48 -34.37
N PHE A 749 0.68 -10.44 -33.05
CA PHE A 749 -0.64 -10.53 -32.43
C PHE A 749 -1.32 -9.17 -32.59
N VAL A 750 -2.35 -9.13 -33.45
CA VAL A 750 -2.97 -7.88 -33.89
C VAL A 750 -3.55 -7.07 -32.71
N PRO A 751 -3.63 -5.73 -32.84
CA PRO A 751 -4.21 -4.87 -31.82
C PRO A 751 -5.56 -5.36 -31.28
N HIS A 752 -5.63 -5.54 -29.97
CA HIS A 752 -6.82 -5.97 -29.23
C HIS A 752 -6.82 -5.41 -27.82
N PHE A 753 -7.94 -5.49 -27.13
CA PHE A 753 -8.03 -5.21 -25.68
C PHE A 753 -8.90 -6.24 -24.98
N ASN A 754 -8.72 -6.38 -23.67
CA ASN A 754 -9.60 -7.17 -22.81
C ASN A 754 -10.61 -6.22 -22.15
N SER A 755 -11.89 -6.59 -22.12
CA SER A 755 -12.97 -5.75 -21.61
C SER A 755 -12.86 -5.47 -20.10
N LYS A 756 -12.55 -6.48 -19.29
CA LYS A 756 -12.56 -6.38 -17.81
C LYS A 756 -11.33 -6.95 -17.13
N THR A 757 -10.66 -7.91 -17.77
CA THR A 757 -9.51 -8.60 -17.17
C THR A 757 -8.22 -7.81 -17.31
N THR A 758 -7.49 -7.72 -16.21
CA THR A 758 -6.07 -7.33 -16.23
C THR A 758 -5.22 -8.58 -16.35
N VAL A 759 -4.32 -8.64 -17.33
CA VAL A 759 -3.52 -9.84 -17.61
C VAL A 759 -2.06 -9.62 -17.21
N LEU A 760 -1.54 -10.48 -16.35
CA LEU A 760 -0.14 -10.58 -15.96
C LEU A 760 0.53 -11.61 -16.86
N VAL A 761 1.38 -11.16 -17.79
CA VAL A 761 1.98 -12.01 -18.82
C VAL A 761 3.45 -12.24 -18.50
N MET A 762 3.87 -13.50 -18.43
CA MET A 762 5.28 -13.89 -18.37
C MET A 762 5.74 -14.44 -19.73
N VAL A 763 6.89 -13.97 -20.20
CA VAL A 763 7.56 -14.50 -21.38
C VAL A 763 8.28 -15.79 -20.99
N VAL A 764 7.88 -16.91 -21.58
CA VAL A 764 8.44 -18.22 -21.29
C VAL A 764 9.69 -18.46 -22.13
N GLU A 765 9.62 -18.18 -23.43
CA GLU A 765 10.71 -18.41 -24.38
C GLU A 765 10.67 -17.38 -25.51
N GLY A 766 11.86 -17.07 -26.05
CA GLY A 766 12.03 -16.19 -27.19
C GLY A 766 12.08 -14.71 -26.85
N GLU A 767 12.04 -13.89 -27.90
CA GLU A 767 12.13 -12.44 -27.82
C GLU A 767 11.06 -11.77 -28.67
N GLY A 768 10.65 -10.58 -28.25
CA GLY A 768 9.67 -9.79 -28.98
C GLY A 768 9.60 -8.35 -28.49
N ARG A 769 8.54 -7.67 -28.88
CA ARG A 769 8.19 -6.34 -28.37
C ARG A 769 6.69 -6.23 -28.20
N MET A 770 6.27 -5.34 -27.31
CA MET A 770 4.87 -4.99 -27.13
C MET A 770 4.66 -3.49 -27.28
N GLU A 771 3.50 -3.13 -27.81
CA GLU A 771 3.03 -1.74 -27.91
C GLU A 771 1.63 -1.63 -27.33
N MET A 772 1.44 -0.73 -26.38
CA MET A 772 0.18 -0.50 -25.68
C MET A 772 -0.22 0.98 -25.73
N ALA A 773 -1.49 1.25 -25.97
CA ALA A 773 -2.06 2.59 -25.83
C ALA A 773 -2.55 2.79 -24.38
N CYS A 774 -1.99 3.76 -23.66
CA CYS A 774 -2.33 4.04 -22.26
C CYS A 774 -2.75 5.50 -22.05
N PRO A 775 -3.99 5.77 -21.58
CA PRO A 775 -4.42 7.14 -21.27
C PRO A 775 -3.90 7.64 -19.90
N HIS A 776 -3.50 6.74 -18.99
CA HIS A 776 -3.19 7.09 -17.61
C HIS A 776 -1.80 7.72 -17.40
N LEU A 777 -0.81 7.32 -18.19
CA LEU A 777 0.56 7.85 -18.06
C LEU A 777 0.69 9.32 -18.49
N ALA A 778 -0.13 9.75 -19.46
CA ALA A 778 -0.23 11.15 -19.85
C ALA A 778 -0.70 12.03 -18.68
N ARG A 779 -1.57 11.50 -17.81
CA ARG A 779 -2.06 12.18 -16.60
C ARG A 779 -1.01 12.25 -15.50
N GLN A 780 -0.23 11.19 -15.31
CA GLN A 780 0.78 11.11 -14.24
C GLN A 780 1.97 12.06 -14.50
N LYS A 781 2.42 12.20 -15.75
CA LYS A 781 3.50 13.14 -16.10
C LYS A 781 3.11 14.62 -15.89
N ARG A 782 1.84 14.99 -16.10
CA ARG A 782 1.35 16.36 -15.90
C ARG A 782 1.32 16.77 -14.43
N GLN A 783 1.04 15.84 -13.52
CA GLN A 783 0.99 16.09 -12.07
C GLN A 783 2.38 16.22 -11.42
N GLN A 784 3.44 15.81 -12.10
CA GLN A 784 4.80 15.79 -11.55
C GLN A 784 5.63 17.04 -11.90
N TRP A 785 5.19 17.83 -12.90
CA TRP A 785 5.93 19.00 -13.43
C TRP A 785 5.14 20.33 -13.40
N GLY A 786 3.86 20.33 -13.00
CA GLY A 786 3.04 21.55 -12.95
C GLY A 786 3.03 22.20 -11.57
N GLY A 787 3.46 23.46 -11.48
CA GLY A 787 3.13 24.31 -10.33
C GLY A 787 1.61 24.48 -10.23
N ARG A 788 1.10 24.70 -9.00
CA ARG A 788 -0.34 24.79 -8.68
C ARG A 788 -1.13 25.82 -9.52
N GLU A 789 -0.43 26.75 -10.19
CA GLU A 789 -1.00 27.80 -11.04
C GLU A 789 -1.06 27.43 -12.55
N GLU A 790 -0.31 26.43 -13.01
CA GLU A 790 -0.36 25.92 -14.39
C GLU A 790 -1.43 24.81 -14.56
N GLU A 791 -1.70 24.03 -13.49
CA GLU A 791 -2.73 22.97 -13.50
C GLU A 791 -4.16 23.50 -13.72
N GLU A 792 -4.48 24.72 -13.29
CA GLU A 792 -5.81 25.31 -13.47
C GLU A 792 -6.03 25.91 -14.87
N LYS A 793 -4.98 26.38 -15.54
CA LYS A 793 -5.06 26.91 -16.92
C LYS A 793 -5.08 25.80 -17.98
N GLU A 794 -4.40 24.67 -17.76
CA GLU A 794 -4.36 23.56 -18.73
C GLU A 794 -5.58 22.63 -18.66
N ARG A 795 -6.28 22.54 -17.52
CA ARG A 795 -7.50 21.74 -17.39
C ARG A 795 -8.66 22.20 -18.29
N GLN A 796 -8.61 23.43 -18.78
CA GLN A 796 -9.63 23.99 -19.69
C GLN A 796 -9.33 23.72 -21.17
N THR A 797 -8.13 23.20 -21.53
CA THR A 797 -7.72 22.98 -22.92
C THR A 797 -7.07 21.61 -23.19
N SER A 798 -6.90 20.74 -22.19
CA SER A 798 -6.14 19.50 -22.37
C SER A 798 -6.92 18.40 -23.10
N THR A 799 -6.56 18.16 -24.36
CA THR A 799 -6.98 16.99 -25.15
C THR A 799 -6.56 15.68 -24.44
N TRP A 800 -7.49 14.74 -24.26
CA TRP A 800 -7.19 13.38 -23.81
C TRP A 800 -6.25 12.71 -24.83
N GLN A 801 -4.99 12.46 -24.45
CA GLN A 801 -4.00 11.87 -25.35
C GLN A 801 -3.56 10.50 -24.83
N TYR A 802 -3.63 9.49 -25.69
CA TYR A 802 -3.05 8.18 -25.41
C TYR A 802 -1.52 8.27 -25.49
N GLN A 803 -0.83 7.79 -24.46
CA GLN A 803 0.61 7.61 -24.50
C GLN A 803 0.95 6.24 -25.07
N LYS A 804 1.87 6.21 -26.03
CA LYS A 804 2.46 4.96 -26.53
C LYS A 804 3.38 4.38 -25.46
N VAL A 805 3.08 3.17 -25.02
CA VAL A 805 3.91 2.38 -24.10
C VAL A 805 4.55 1.27 -24.90
N THR A 806 5.87 1.15 -24.82
CA THR A 806 6.63 0.14 -25.56
C THR A 806 7.59 -0.60 -24.66
N SER A 807 7.80 -1.89 -24.90
CA SER A 807 8.88 -2.65 -24.26
C SER A 807 9.39 -3.76 -25.15
N HIS A 808 10.70 -3.99 -25.07
CA HIS A 808 11.33 -5.20 -25.57
C HIS A 808 11.14 -6.30 -24.53
N LEU A 809 10.81 -7.50 -25.00
CA LEU A 809 10.43 -8.64 -24.20
C LEU A 809 11.46 -9.74 -24.39
N SER A 810 11.96 -10.29 -23.29
CA SER A 810 12.86 -11.45 -23.27
C SER A 810 12.35 -12.50 -22.29
N ALA A 811 12.81 -13.75 -22.43
CA ALA A 811 12.44 -14.84 -21.53
C ALA A 811 12.65 -14.46 -20.04
N GLY A 812 11.64 -14.75 -19.22
CA GLY A 812 11.56 -14.40 -17.80
C GLY A 812 11.01 -13.01 -17.51
N ASP A 813 10.83 -12.14 -18.50
CA ASP A 813 10.16 -10.85 -18.30
C ASP A 813 8.67 -11.03 -17.98
N VAL A 814 8.15 -10.16 -17.13
CA VAL A 814 6.73 -10.05 -16.80
C VAL A 814 6.22 -8.69 -17.28
N PHE A 815 5.09 -8.66 -17.98
CA PHE A 815 4.43 -7.40 -18.32
C PHE A 815 2.94 -7.46 -18.06
N ILE A 816 2.36 -6.29 -17.79
CA ILE A 816 0.98 -6.14 -17.33
C ILE A 816 0.16 -5.48 -18.44
N ILE A 817 -0.98 -6.09 -18.76
CA ILE A 817 -1.97 -5.55 -19.70
C ILE A 817 -3.22 -5.18 -18.89
N PRO A 818 -3.41 -3.91 -18.50
CA PRO A 818 -4.60 -3.51 -17.78
C PRO A 818 -5.85 -3.64 -18.65
N ALA A 819 -7.00 -3.86 -17.99
CA ALA A 819 -8.29 -3.90 -18.68
C ALA A 819 -8.53 -2.63 -19.52
N GLY A 820 -9.18 -2.80 -20.66
CA GLY A 820 -9.53 -1.74 -21.61
C GLY A 820 -8.35 -1.16 -22.42
N HIS A 821 -7.10 -1.57 -22.18
CA HIS A 821 -5.94 -1.02 -22.89
C HIS A 821 -5.68 -1.77 -24.20
N PRO A 822 -5.71 -1.10 -25.36
CA PRO A 822 -5.30 -1.70 -26.63
C PRO A 822 -3.82 -2.07 -26.63
N ILE A 823 -3.54 -3.33 -26.95
CA ILE A 823 -2.19 -3.92 -26.98
C ILE A 823 -1.95 -4.69 -28.27
N SER A 824 -0.71 -4.66 -28.75
CA SER A 824 -0.20 -5.56 -29.78
C SER A 824 1.16 -6.11 -29.36
N VAL A 825 1.40 -7.39 -29.66
CA VAL A 825 2.66 -8.07 -29.35
C VAL A 825 3.26 -8.59 -30.65
N VAL A 826 4.56 -8.40 -30.83
CA VAL A 826 5.30 -8.76 -32.04
C VAL A 826 6.45 -9.69 -31.66
N ALA A 827 6.51 -10.86 -32.27
CA ALA A 827 7.65 -11.75 -32.14
C ALA A 827 8.83 -11.23 -32.97
N SER A 828 10.04 -11.39 -32.45
CA SER A 828 11.28 -11.10 -33.18
C SER A 828 11.35 -11.88 -34.50
N SER A 829 12.10 -11.37 -35.48
CA SER A 829 12.23 -11.99 -36.81
C SER A 829 12.99 -13.33 -36.79
N ASN A 830 13.75 -13.60 -35.73
CA ASN A 830 14.65 -14.73 -35.60
C ASN A 830 14.16 -15.84 -34.64
N GLN A 831 13.20 -15.56 -33.76
CA GLN A 831 12.75 -16.52 -32.75
C GLN A 831 11.23 -16.52 -32.56
N ASN A 832 10.68 -17.70 -32.29
CA ASN A 832 9.29 -17.81 -31.82
C ASN A 832 9.18 -17.24 -30.42
N LEU A 833 8.08 -16.56 -30.13
CA LEU A 833 7.77 -16.01 -28.82
C LEU A 833 6.67 -16.84 -28.14
N ARG A 834 6.94 -17.32 -26.93
CA ARG A 834 5.96 -18.06 -26.11
C ARG A 834 5.72 -17.34 -24.79
N MET A 835 4.45 -17.23 -24.42
CA MET A 835 4.03 -16.48 -23.24
C MET A 835 2.92 -17.20 -22.49
N VAL A 836 2.93 -17.08 -21.17
CA VAL A 836 1.83 -17.48 -20.28
C VAL A 836 1.20 -16.22 -19.69
N GLY A 837 -0.12 -16.14 -19.68
CA GLY A 837 -0.87 -15.02 -19.12
C GLY A 837 -1.81 -15.47 -18.01
N PHE A 838 -1.80 -14.75 -16.89
CA PHE A 838 -2.78 -14.89 -15.82
C PHE A 838 -3.70 -13.67 -15.83
N GLY A 839 -4.97 -13.88 -16.16
CA GLY A 839 -5.96 -12.82 -16.13
C GLY A 839 -6.69 -12.80 -14.80
N VAL A 840 -6.69 -11.66 -14.10
CA VAL A 840 -7.44 -11.45 -12.86
C VAL A 840 -8.71 -10.62 -13.13
N ASN A 841 -9.76 -10.83 -12.35
CA ASN A 841 -11.12 -10.35 -12.64
C ASN A 841 -11.57 -10.89 -14.01
N ALA A 842 -11.57 -12.22 -14.11
CA ALA A 842 -11.66 -12.94 -15.38
C ALA A 842 -13.10 -13.23 -15.83
N ARG A 843 -14.05 -13.26 -14.90
CA ARG A 843 -15.46 -13.56 -15.19
C ARG A 843 -16.04 -12.64 -16.25
N ASN A 844 -16.67 -13.23 -17.25
CA ASN A 844 -17.31 -12.56 -18.38
C ASN A 844 -16.38 -11.60 -19.13
N ASN A 845 -15.09 -11.94 -19.23
CA ASN A 845 -14.16 -11.16 -20.02
C ASN A 845 -14.25 -11.48 -21.51
N GLU A 846 -14.45 -10.44 -22.30
CA GLU A 846 -14.35 -10.50 -23.76
C GLU A 846 -13.05 -9.87 -24.24
N ARG A 847 -12.43 -10.51 -25.24
CA ARG A 847 -11.31 -9.95 -26.01
C ARG A 847 -11.80 -9.37 -27.32
N THR A 848 -11.58 -8.08 -27.52
CA THR A 848 -12.05 -7.35 -28.68
C THR A 848 -10.89 -6.98 -29.59
N PHE A 849 -10.91 -7.49 -30.82
CA PHE A 849 -9.92 -7.16 -31.86
C PHE A 849 -10.27 -5.84 -32.55
N ILE A 850 -9.29 -4.95 -32.68
CA ILE A 850 -9.44 -3.63 -33.34
C ILE A 850 -8.93 -3.69 -34.79
N ALA A 851 -8.06 -4.65 -35.11
CA ALA A 851 -7.50 -4.86 -36.44
C ALA A 851 -7.52 -6.35 -36.84
N GLY A 852 -7.20 -6.62 -38.10
CA GLY A 852 -7.31 -7.95 -38.70
C GLY A 852 -8.64 -8.16 -39.42
N LYS A 853 -8.83 -9.34 -40.04
CA LYS A 853 -10.04 -9.65 -40.80
C LYS A 853 -11.29 -9.63 -39.92
N ASP A 854 -11.20 -10.14 -38.69
CA ASP A 854 -12.28 -10.08 -37.70
C ASP A 854 -11.96 -8.97 -36.69
N ASN A 855 -12.71 -7.85 -36.75
CA ASN A 855 -12.50 -6.71 -35.87
C ASN A 855 -13.81 -5.96 -35.58
N VAL A 856 -13.85 -5.24 -34.45
CA VAL A 856 -15.04 -4.52 -33.96
C VAL A 856 -15.40 -3.30 -34.81
N ILE A 857 -14.42 -2.66 -35.47
CA ILE A 857 -14.67 -1.48 -36.29
C ILE A 857 -15.58 -1.83 -37.49
N LYS A 858 -15.51 -3.06 -37.99
CA LYS A 858 -16.43 -3.54 -39.04
C LYS A 858 -17.90 -3.52 -38.61
N GLN A 859 -18.18 -3.70 -37.32
CA GLN A 859 -19.54 -3.75 -36.77
C GLN A 859 -20.21 -2.36 -36.69
N LEU A 860 -19.44 -1.28 -36.83
CA LEU A 860 -20.00 0.07 -36.88
C LEU A 860 -20.78 0.29 -38.18
N GLU A 861 -21.89 1.01 -38.12
CA GLU A 861 -22.61 1.50 -39.30
C GLU A 861 -21.71 2.40 -40.16
N ARG A 862 -22.01 2.48 -41.46
CA ARG A 862 -21.18 3.26 -42.41
C ARG A 862 -21.12 4.73 -42.02
N GLU A 863 -22.25 5.28 -41.63
CA GLU A 863 -22.43 6.67 -41.24
C GLU A 863 -21.66 6.96 -39.94
N ALA A 864 -21.69 6.02 -39.00
CA ALA A 864 -20.89 6.10 -37.77
C ALA A 864 -19.38 6.07 -38.07
N LYS A 865 -18.92 5.21 -39.00
CA LYS A 865 -17.53 5.22 -39.48
C LYS A 865 -17.18 6.56 -40.13
N GLU A 866 -18.06 7.11 -40.95
CA GLU A 866 -17.83 8.37 -41.65
C GLU A 866 -17.60 9.53 -40.68
N LEU A 867 -18.47 9.64 -39.68
CA LEU A 867 -18.36 10.65 -38.63
C LEU A 867 -17.15 10.41 -37.71
N ALA A 868 -16.91 9.16 -37.31
CA ALA A 868 -15.84 8.83 -36.35
C ALA A 868 -14.43 9.03 -36.92
N PHE A 869 -14.22 8.70 -38.20
CA PHE A 869 -12.92 8.80 -38.87
C PHE A 869 -12.76 10.08 -39.70
N ASN A 870 -13.81 10.91 -39.82
CA ASN A 870 -13.84 12.11 -40.67
C ASN A 870 -13.37 11.82 -42.11
N MET A 871 -13.85 10.70 -42.65
CA MET A 871 -13.47 10.11 -43.95
C MET A 871 -14.69 9.42 -44.55
N PRO A 872 -14.93 9.42 -45.87
CA PRO A 872 -16.08 8.74 -46.45
C PRO A 872 -16.22 7.30 -45.94
N GLY A 873 -17.40 6.93 -45.42
CA GLY A 873 -17.57 5.65 -44.71
C GLY A 873 -17.21 4.41 -45.57
N ARG A 874 -17.38 4.52 -46.90
CA ARG A 874 -16.96 3.48 -47.86
C ARG A 874 -15.45 3.27 -47.90
N GLU A 875 -14.66 4.33 -47.74
CA GLU A 875 -13.20 4.26 -47.74
C GLU A 875 -12.71 3.60 -46.45
N VAL A 876 -13.31 3.96 -45.31
CA VAL A 876 -13.06 3.30 -44.02
C VAL A 876 -13.39 1.80 -44.11
N GLU A 877 -14.55 1.46 -44.66
CA GLU A 877 -14.93 0.06 -44.90
C GLU A 877 -13.91 -0.68 -45.76
N GLN A 878 -13.41 -0.06 -46.83
CA GLN A 878 -12.37 -0.67 -47.68
C GLN A 878 -11.10 -0.93 -46.88
N ILE A 879 -10.61 0.04 -46.09
CA ILE A 879 -9.38 -0.10 -45.29
C ILE A 879 -9.51 -1.25 -44.29
N PHE A 880 -10.57 -1.29 -43.48
CA PHE A 880 -10.74 -2.33 -42.47
C PHE A 880 -11.11 -3.71 -43.07
N ASN A 881 -11.52 -3.77 -44.34
CA ASN A 881 -11.74 -5.02 -45.08
C ASN A 881 -10.52 -5.52 -45.88
N LYS A 882 -9.45 -4.73 -46.02
CA LYS A 882 -8.20 -5.18 -46.68
C LYS A 882 -7.51 -6.37 -45.99
N PRO A 883 -7.38 -6.41 -44.65
CA PRO A 883 -6.71 -7.52 -43.97
C PRO A 883 -7.42 -8.86 -44.24
N LYS A 884 -6.66 -9.86 -44.69
CA LYS A 884 -7.17 -11.20 -45.03
C LYS A 884 -7.08 -12.21 -43.87
N LEU A 885 -6.29 -11.88 -42.85
CA LEU A 885 -5.99 -12.75 -41.72
C LEU A 885 -6.53 -12.14 -40.41
N SER A 886 -7.00 -13.01 -39.51
CA SER A 886 -7.44 -12.64 -38.16
C SER A 886 -6.41 -13.07 -37.12
N TYR A 887 -6.39 -12.38 -35.98
CA TYR A 887 -5.62 -12.70 -34.76
C TYR A 887 -4.11 -12.53 -34.90
N PHE A 888 -3.48 -13.30 -35.80
CA PHE A 888 -2.04 -13.28 -36.00
C PHE A 888 -1.71 -13.00 -37.46
N VAL A 889 -0.79 -12.07 -37.72
CA VAL A 889 -0.41 -11.66 -39.09
C VAL A 889 1.11 -11.63 -39.23
N PRO A 890 1.67 -11.81 -40.43
CA PRO A 890 3.11 -11.60 -40.63
C PRO A 890 3.46 -10.12 -40.47
N GLN A 891 4.66 -9.86 -39.96
CA GLN A 891 5.28 -8.55 -40.05
C GLN A 891 5.78 -8.33 -41.48
N GLU A 892 5.40 -7.23 -42.12
CA GLU A 892 5.97 -6.83 -43.40
C GLU A 892 7.45 -6.42 -43.20
N SER A 893 8.34 -6.98 -44.02
CA SER A 893 9.77 -6.66 -44.02
C SER A 893 10.01 -5.23 -44.47
N GLN A 894 10.73 -4.42 -43.68
CA GLN A 894 11.12 -3.03 -43.98
C GLN A 894 12.01 -2.85 -45.24
N GLU A 895 12.18 -3.88 -46.07
CA GLU A 895 13.00 -3.83 -47.28
C GLU A 895 12.31 -3.12 -48.45
N GLU A 896 10.99 -2.88 -48.41
CA GLU A 896 10.28 -2.21 -49.51
C GLU A 896 10.25 -0.67 -49.41
N GLU A 897 10.38 -0.07 -48.21
CA GLU A 897 10.45 1.40 -48.08
C GLU A 897 11.82 1.98 -48.48
N SER A 898 12.91 1.20 -48.40
CA SER A 898 14.25 1.64 -48.83
C SER A 898 14.46 1.58 -50.35
N ARG A 899 13.55 0.98 -51.11
CA ARG A 899 13.58 0.95 -52.59
C ARG A 899 12.76 2.06 -53.25
N GLN A 900 11.98 2.83 -52.50
CA GLN A 900 11.20 3.95 -53.04
C GLN A 900 11.74 5.34 -52.67
N SER A 901 12.78 5.45 -51.84
CA SER A 901 13.51 6.70 -51.64
C SER A 901 14.82 6.72 -52.42
N HIS A 902 14.74 6.78 -53.76
CA HIS A 902 15.88 7.27 -54.54
C HIS A 902 15.91 8.81 -54.42
N PRO A 903 16.99 9.43 -53.95
CA PRO A 903 17.16 10.86 -54.06
C PRO A 903 17.43 11.19 -55.53
N LEU A 904 16.46 11.81 -56.21
CA LEU A 904 16.70 12.54 -57.46
C LEU A 904 17.54 13.79 -57.14
N ASN A 905 18.84 13.60 -56.93
CA ASN A 905 19.86 14.65 -56.97
C ASN A 905 21.24 13.99 -57.09
N SER A 906 21.63 13.59 -58.31
CA SER A 906 23.02 13.48 -58.76
C SER A 906 23.09 13.03 -60.23
N ILE A 907 22.53 13.83 -61.14
CA ILE A 907 22.96 13.86 -62.55
C ILE A 907 22.93 15.33 -62.96
N LEU A 908 23.97 16.07 -62.61
CA LEU A 908 24.41 17.32 -63.26
C LEU A 908 25.71 17.75 -62.55
N ASN A 909 26.82 17.12 -62.91
CA ASN A 909 28.17 17.69 -62.84
C ASN A 909 29.16 16.68 -63.42
N LEU A 910 29.32 16.70 -64.74
CA LEU A 910 30.53 16.26 -65.45
C LEU A 910 30.41 16.69 -66.93
N ALA A 911 30.63 17.97 -67.18
CA ALA A 911 31.04 18.49 -68.48
C ALA A 911 31.97 19.67 -68.23
N GLY A 912 33.28 19.43 -68.36
CA GLY A 912 34.32 20.45 -68.25
C GLY A 912 35.71 19.82 -68.07
N PHE A 913 36.57 20.04 -69.06
CA PHE A 913 38.00 19.67 -69.17
C PHE A 913 38.35 18.28 -69.74
N ALA A 914 38.27 18.16 -71.07
CA ALA A 914 39.44 18.06 -71.97
C ALA A 914 38.96 18.17 -73.42
#